data_AF-A0A8T0H245-F1
#
_entry.id   AF-A0A8T0H245-F1
#
_cell.length_a   1.000
_cell.length_b   1.000
_cell.length_c   1.000
_cell.angle_alpha   90.00
_cell.angle_beta   90.00
_cell.angle_gamma   90.00
#
_symmetry.space_group_name_H-M   'P 1'
#
loop_
_entity.id
_entity.type
_entity.pdbx_description
1 polymer ?
#
loop_
_entity_poly.entity_id
_entity_poly.type
_entity_poly.pdbx_seq_one_letter_code
_entity_poly.pdbx_strand_id
1 'polypeptide(L)'
;MADAAVHQFNSILLGGRGGTNPGQLKVNSGGFQWRKAGGGKVVEVSTSDIASLSWTRVPKGFQLGVKLKAGRDVKFNGFREADMASLGSFFMANMGISAEEKPLAISGRNWGDATLEGSSLAFTVGGKHAFDVSISDVSQTQMQGKNEVMLEFHVDDTTGASEKDTLMELSFHIPTTNTTYLGDEERPPAQIFREKILSMGDVGPSGAEAIALFEEVHILTPRGRYNVELHLSFLRLQGQANDFKIQYSSVVRLFILPKSNQPHTFVVITLDPPIRKGQTFYPHIVLQFPSEEIAECALSMNEELLNTKYKDRLQPSYKDLSHDVFTQILRGLSGAKVTRPGKFRSSQDGYCVRTSLKAEEGTLYPLEKSFFFLPKPPTLILHDEIEYLEFERHGAAGTSSISSHYFDLLIRLKSEQEHQFRNIQRNEYHNLFNFISGKNLKIMNLGDAQGTSGVAAALEGSDDEGALDPHLNRIRSARESGGAGLGDEESDEEDEDFVAEKDDAGSPTDESDEEDADGSEDGGSGSEQEEEEERPKKKKEKREDTAPKPTPKKRKKKDEDDGEDGGGKKKRKKKEKDPNAPKRALSAFMRFSLEERKKMKADPSQAAQTFGEVGKNLGERWRNMSSSEKAPFEAAAKVDQERYKKAMAGYKSGQAGPAEPYDDGEDEASDDE
;
A
#
# COMPACT_ATOMS: atom_id res chain seq x y z
N MET A 1 -13.38 43.03 20.40
CA MET A 1 -12.48 42.37 19.43
C MET A 1 -13.33 42.10 18.19
N ALA A 2 -12.88 42.49 17.00
CA ALA A 2 -13.61 42.17 15.78
C ALA A 2 -13.20 40.76 15.31
N ASP A 3 -14.14 39.97 14.80
CA ASP A 3 -13.81 38.73 14.12
C ASP A 3 -12.94 39.05 12.90
N ALA A 4 -11.73 38.48 12.88
CA ALA A 4 -10.88 38.53 11.71
C ALA A 4 -11.55 37.68 10.61
N ALA A 5 -12.07 38.31 9.57
CA ALA A 5 -12.82 37.61 8.53
C ALA A 5 -11.99 36.45 7.94
N VAL A 6 -12.48 35.22 8.13
CA VAL A 6 -11.85 34.00 7.63
C VAL A 6 -12.56 33.55 6.35
N HIS A 7 -11.88 33.64 5.22
CA HIS A 7 -12.36 33.01 3.98
C HIS A 7 -11.98 31.53 4.01
N GLN A 8 -12.96 30.64 3.84
CA GLN A 8 -12.74 29.19 3.83
C GLN A 8 -13.27 28.56 2.53
N PHE A 9 -12.41 27.79 1.87
CA PHE A 9 -12.71 27.11 0.61
C PHE A 9 -12.42 25.61 0.77
N ASN A 10 -13.42 24.75 0.53
CA ASN A 10 -13.34 23.31 0.85
C ASN A 10 -12.82 22.42 -0.30
N SER A 11 -12.43 22.99 -1.44
CA SER A 11 -12.09 22.25 -2.66
C SER A 11 -10.92 22.86 -3.44
N ILE A 12 -9.98 23.47 -2.73
CA ILE A 12 -8.77 24.07 -3.32
C ILE A 12 -7.67 23.01 -3.38
N LEU A 13 -7.05 22.89 -4.54
CA LEU A 13 -5.93 22.00 -4.81
C LEU A 13 -4.62 22.69 -4.44
N LEU A 14 -3.67 21.98 -3.84
CA LEU A 14 -2.30 22.44 -3.68
C LEU A 14 -1.53 22.16 -4.99
N GLY A 15 -0.98 23.18 -5.63
CA GLY A 15 -0.21 23.08 -6.86
C GLY A 15 1.25 22.70 -6.61
N GLY A 16 1.71 21.62 -7.24
CA GLY A 16 3.07 21.08 -7.15
C GLY A 16 3.08 19.59 -7.54
N ARG A 17 4.23 18.90 -7.40
CA ARG A 17 4.33 17.46 -7.71
C ARG A 17 3.54 16.52 -6.79
N GLY A 18 3.07 17.00 -5.62
CA GLY A 18 2.44 16.17 -4.57
C GLY A 18 1.02 15.63 -4.83
N GLY A 19 0.46 15.82 -6.04
CA GLY A 19 -0.80 15.23 -6.47
C GLY A 19 -2.07 16.08 -6.24
N THR A 20 -3.10 15.80 -7.02
CA THR A 20 -4.33 16.60 -7.22
C THR A 20 -5.42 16.38 -6.15
N ASN A 21 -5.02 16.12 -4.91
CA ASN A 21 -5.99 15.92 -3.83
C ASN A 21 -6.61 17.26 -3.39
N PRO A 22 -7.94 17.43 -3.42
CA PRO A 22 -8.57 18.66 -2.92
C PRO A 22 -8.38 18.79 -1.41
N GLY A 23 -8.30 20.05 -0.95
CA GLY A 23 -8.16 20.37 0.47
C GLY A 23 -8.95 21.61 0.86
N GLN A 24 -9.04 21.79 2.18
CA GLN A 24 -9.61 22.98 2.80
C GLN A 24 -8.52 24.04 2.91
N LEU A 25 -8.66 25.13 2.14
CA LEU A 25 -7.91 26.37 2.36
C LEU A 25 -8.68 27.27 3.33
N LYS A 26 -7.97 27.84 4.30
CA LYS A 26 -8.40 28.98 5.09
C LYS A 26 -7.46 30.16 4.85
N VAL A 27 -8.02 31.34 4.73
CA VAL A 27 -7.29 32.60 4.60
C VAL A 27 -7.76 33.52 5.72
N ASN A 28 -6.83 34.10 6.47
CA ASN A 28 -7.09 35.05 7.54
C ASN A 28 -6.03 36.17 7.48
N SER A 29 -6.09 37.18 8.37
CA SER A 29 -5.11 38.28 8.39
C SER A 29 -3.68 37.84 8.78
N GLY A 30 -3.54 36.68 9.43
CA GLY A 30 -2.26 36.07 9.77
C GLY A 30 -1.63 35.24 8.66
N GLY A 31 -2.39 34.88 7.61
CA GLY A 31 -1.86 34.20 6.41
C GLY A 31 -2.81 33.16 5.80
N PHE A 32 -2.22 32.11 5.26
CA PHE A 32 -2.89 30.99 4.59
C PHE A 32 -2.64 29.67 5.33
N GLN A 33 -3.68 28.86 5.51
CA GLN A 33 -3.60 27.51 6.06
C GLN A 33 -4.36 26.54 5.15
N TRP A 34 -3.65 25.58 4.54
CA TRP A 34 -4.25 24.54 3.70
C TRP A 34 -4.10 23.16 4.34
N ARG A 35 -5.19 22.39 4.35
CA ARG A 35 -5.22 21.00 4.83
C ARG A 35 -5.90 20.09 3.80
N LYS A 36 -5.19 19.07 3.35
CA LYS A 36 -5.69 17.99 2.47
C LYS A 36 -6.96 17.33 3.05
N ALA A 37 -7.93 17.03 2.18
CA ALA A 37 -9.12 16.27 2.57
C ALA A 37 -8.73 14.82 2.94
N GLY A 38 -9.30 14.29 4.03
CA GLY A 38 -8.90 13.00 4.60
C GLY A 38 -7.74 13.06 5.61
N GLY A 39 -7.15 14.24 5.85
CA GLY A 39 -6.00 14.41 6.74
C GLY A 39 -4.69 14.61 5.99
N GLY A 40 -3.59 14.75 6.72
CA GLY A 40 -2.27 15.05 6.17
C GLY A 40 -1.56 16.23 6.83
N LYS A 41 -0.42 16.61 6.26
CA LYS A 41 0.41 17.74 6.68
C LYS A 41 -0.29 19.07 6.36
N VAL A 42 -0.44 19.96 7.35
CA VAL A 42 -0.97 21.31 7.12
C VAL A 42 0.13 22.16 6.48
N VAL A 43 -0.21 22.84 5.38
CA VAL A 43 0.65 23.86 4.75
C VAL A 43 0.22 25.20 5.32
N GLU A 44 1.10 25.83 6.10
CA GLU A 44 0.89 27.13 6.72
C GLU A 44 1.89 28.15 6.15
N VAL A 45 1.39 29.34 5.83
CA VAL A 45 2.16 30.47 5.28
C VAL A 45 1.74 31.73 6.02
N SER A 46 2.64 32.33 6.77
CA SER A 46 2.39 33.55 7.53
C SER A 46 2.41 34.79 6.63
N THR A 47 1.61 35.82 6.90
CA THR A 47 1.62 37.09 6.15
C THR A 47 3.00 37.76 6.15
N SER A 48 3.80 37.57 7.20
CA SER A 48 5.20 38.04 7.28
C SER A 48 6.10 37.45 6.20
N ASP A 49 5.79 36.26 5.70
CA ASP A 49 6.70 35.44 4.90
C ASP A 49 6.43 35.59 3.40
N ILE A 50 5.30 36.20 3.04
CA ILE A 50 4.89 36.50 1.67
C ILE A 50 5.76 37.64 1.12
N ALA A 51 6.29 37.45 -0.09
CA ALA A 51 6.94 38.48 -0.90
C ALA A 51 5.95 39.10 -1.90
N SER A 52 5.16 38.28 -2.59
CA SER A 52 4.10 38.76 -3.50
C SER A 52 2.98 37.72 -3.70
N LEU A 53 1.83 38.21 -4.17
CA LEU A 53 0.68 37.42 -4.58
C LEU A 53 0.43 37.62 -6.07
N SER A 54 0.00 36.56 -6.76
CA SER A 54 -0.32 36.64 -8.19
C SER A 54 -1.47 35.71 -8.58
N TRP A 55 -2.32 36.17 -9.48
CA TRP A 55 -3.42 35.41 -10.06
C TRP A 55 -3.08 34.93 -11.47
N THR A 56 -3.28 33.64 -11.73
CA THR A 56 -3.10 33.03 -13.05
C THR A 56 -4.39 32.33 -13.46
N ARG A 57 -4.92 32.63 -14.65
CA ARG A 57 -6.08 31.91 -15.20
C ARG A 57 -5.62 30.57 -15.77
N VAL A 58 -6.22 29.47 -15.31
CA VAL A 58 -5.81 28.08 -15.62
C VAL A 58 -7.00 27.25 -16.13
N PRO A 59 -6.77 26.08 -16.76
CA PRO A 59 -7.86 25.14 -17.03
C PRO A 59 -8.65 24.84 -15.75
N LYS A 60 -9.99 24.88 -15.84
CA LYS A 60 -10.95 24.69 -14.73
C LYS A 60 -10.98 25.78 -13.64
N GLY A 61 -10.30 26.93 -13.77
CA GLY A 61 -10.52 28.06 -12.84
C GLY A 61 -9.37 29.09 -12.78
N PHE A 62 -9.16 29.65 -11.59
CA PHE A 62 -8.03 30.50 -11.27
C PHE A 62 -7.09 29.82 -10.27
N GLN A 63 -5.81 30.17 -10.39
CA GLN A 63 -4.71 29.77 -9.52
C GLN A 63 -4.16 31.00 -8.81
N LEU A 64 -4.00 30.91 -7.49
CA LEU A 64 -3.27 31.87 -6.67
C LEU A 64 -1.84 31.36 -6.48
N GLY A 65 -0.85 32.09 -6.99
CA GLY A 65 0.56 31.91 -6.66
C GLY A 65 0.96 32.82 -5.50
N VAL A 66 1.49 32.24 -4.43
CA VAL A 66 2.03 32.92 -3.25
C VAL A 66 3.54 32.75 -3.25
N LYS A 67 4.28 33.81 -3.58
CA LYS A 67 5.75 33.81 -3.60
C LYS A 67 6.28 34.15 -2.22
N LEU A 68 7.09 33.30 -1.60
CA LEU A 68 7.66 33.53 -0.27
C LEU A 68 9.02 34.23 -0.34
N LYS A 69 9.35 35.02 0.68
CA LYS A 69 10.65 35.68 0.86
C LYS A 69 11.82 34.68 0.91
N ALA A 70 11.55 33.43 1.31
CA ALA A 70 12.49 32.32 1.30
C ALA A 70 12.65 31.63 -0.07
N GLY A 71 12.16 32.22 -1.18
CA GLY A 71 12.33 31.72 -2.54
C GLY A 71 11.39 30.59 -2.97
N ARG A 72 10.74 29.89 -2.03
CA ARG A 72 9.70 28.90 -2.32
C ARG A 72 8.41 29.58 -2.80
N ASP A 73 7.90 29.09 -3.93
CA ASP A 73 6.55 29.42 -4.41
C ASP A 73 5.53 28.38 -3.90
N VAL A 74 4.36 28.82 -3.45
CA VAL A 74 3.21 27.96 -3.08
C VAL A 74 2.04 28.30 -4.00
N LYS A 75 1.43 27.28 -4.62
CA LYS A 75 0.36 27.47 -5.60
C LYS A 75 -0.94 26.84 -5.09
N PHE A 76 -2.06 27.52 -5.31
CA PHE A 76 -3.39 27.08 -4.90
C PHE A 76 -4.36 27.18 -6.08
N ASN A 77 -4.97 26.08 -6.50
CA ASN A 77 -5.76 26.01 -7.74
C ASN A 77 -7.24 25.69 -7.44
N GLY A 78 -8.15 26.21 -8.27
CA GLY A 78 -9.58 25.91 -8.20
C GLY A 78 -10.48 27.06 -7.75
N PHE A 79 -9.95 28.29 -7.70
CA PHE A 79 -10.74 29.48 -7.39
C PHE A 79 -11.66 29.89 -8.57
N ARG A 80 -12.77 30.53 -8.23
CA ARG A 80 -13.72 31.16 -9.16
C ARG A 80 -13.40 32.64 -9.33
N GLU A 81 -13.93 33.23 -10.39
CA GLU A 81 -13.80 34.67 -10.70
C GLU A 81 -14.34 35.57 -9.57
N ALA A 82 -15.42 35.17 -8.91
CA ALA A 82 -15.95 35.86 -7.74
C ALA A 82 -15.03 35.77 -6.51
N ASP A 83 -14.30 34.65 -6.35
CA ASP A 83 -13.36 34.46 -5.24
C ASP A 83 -12.15 35.40 -5.41
N MET A 84 -11.68 35.57 -6.65
CA MET A 84 -10.59 36.49 -7.02
C MET A 84 -10.87 37.93 -6.59
N ALA A 85 -12.08 38.44 -6.85
CA ALA A 85 -12.49 39.81 -6.48
C ALA A 85 -12.63 39.99 -4.95
N SER A 86 -13.22 39.00 -4.27
CA SER A 86 -13.37 38.99 -2.81
C SER A 86 -12.01 38.94 -2.11
N LEU A 87 -11.13 38.03 -2.55
CA LEU A 87 -9.78 37.88 -2.01
C LEU A 87 -8.87 39.07 -2.35
N GLY A 88 -8.96 39.65 -3.55
CA GLY A 88 -8.20 40.85 -3.90
C GLY A 88 -8.50 42.03 -2.96
N SER A 89 -9.79 42.23 -2.64
CA SER A 89 -10.22 43.23 -1.66
C SER A 89 -9.70 42.92 -0.25
N PHE A 90 -9.74 41.64 0.15
CA PHE A 90 -9.22 41.17 1.44
C PHE A 90 -7.70 41.30 1.58
N PHE A 91 -6.92 40.94 0.56
CA PHE A 91 -5.46 41.06 0.60
C PHE A 91 -5.02 42.52 0.74
N MET A 92 -5.69 43.45 0.04
CA MET A 92 -5.41 44.87 0.17
C MET A 92 -5.80 45.41 1.57
N ALA A 93 -6.95 45.02 2.10
CA ALA A 93 -7.45 45.52 3.39
C ALA A 93 -6.76 44.90 4.63
N ASN A 94 -6.43 43.61 4.58
CA ASN A 94 -5.98 42.84 5.76
C ASN A 94 -4.51 42.42 5.70
N MET A 95 -3.88 42.37 4.52
CA MET A 95 -2.46 42.02 4.34
C MET A 95 -1.60 43.19 3.81
N GLY A 96 -2.23 44.22 3.21
CA GLY A 96 -1.52 45.32 2.54
C GLY A 96 -0.85 44.93 1.23
N ILE A 97 -1.21 43.77 0.66
CA ILE A 97 -0.59 43.21 -0.56
C ILE A 97 -1.64 43.20 -1.69
N SER A 98 -1.28 43.74 -2.85
CA SER A 98 -2.07 43.55 -4.08
C SER A 98 -1.67 42.24 -4.77
N ALA A 99 -2.63 41.54 -5.36
CA ALA A 99 -2.37 40.34 -6.16
C ALA A 99 -2.33 40.68 -7.66
N GLU A 100 -1.19 40.47 -8.31
CA GLU A 100 -0.98 40.81 -9.73
C GLU A 100 -1.58 39.76 -10.68
N GLU A 101 -2.31 40.15 -11.73
CA GLU A 101 -2.73 39.20 -12.76
C GLU A 101 -1.59 38.88 -13.71
N LYS A 102 -1.18 37.60 -13.77
CA LYS A 102 -0.12 37.08 -14.64
C LYS A 102 -0.73 36.26 -15.80
N PRO A 103 -0.83 36.82 -17.01
CA PRO A 103 -1.45 36.15 -18.15
C PRO A 103 -0.57 35.03 -18.71
N LEU A 104 -1.19 33.88 -19.01
CA LEU A 104 -0.50 32.73 -19.60
C LEU A 104 -0.15 32.92 -21.08
N ALA A 105 0.98 32.34 -21.48
CA ALA A 105 1.45 32.25 -22.86
C ALA A 105 0.75 31.13 -23.64
N ILE A 106 -0.52 31.35 -23.99
CA ILE A 106 -1.37 30.40 -24.75
C ILE A 106 -0.97 30.20 -26.23
N SER A 107 0.23 30.62 -26.65
CA SER A 107 0.64 30.66 -28.06
C SER A 107 1.26 29.37 -28.60
N GLY A 108 1.52 28.36 -27.76
CA GLY A 108 2.17 27.10 -28.18
C GLY A 108 3.56 27.28 -28.80
N ARG A 109 4.29 28.32 -28.39
CA ARG A 109 5.64 28.63 -28.89
C ARG A 109 6.67 28.20 -27.86
N ASN A 110 7.68 27.46 -28.32
CA ASN A 110 8.69 26.85 -27.45
C ASN A 110 9.98 27.68 -27.34
N TRP A 111 9.99 28.90 -27.90
CA TRP A 111 11.09 29.85 -27.78
C TRP A 111 10.68 31.02 -26.87
N GLY A 112 11.57 31.39 -25.95
CA GLY A 112 11.29 32.30 -24.87
C GLY A 112 12.45 32.39 -23.89
N ASP A 113 12.29 33.21 -22.86
CA ASP A 113 13.30 33.52 -21.87
C ASP A 113 13.14 32.61 -20.64
N ALA A 114 14.17 31.79 -20.40
CA ALA A 114 14.32 30.99 -19.19
C ALA A 114 14.97 31.85 -18.10
N THR A 115 14.29 32.06 -16.98
CA THR A 115 14.73 32.97 -15.90
C THR A 115 14.73 32.25 -14.55
N LEU A 116 15.81 32.42 -13.79
CA LEU A 116 16.00 31.79 -12.48
C LEU A 116 15.78 32.81 -11.37
N GLU A 117 14.65 32.69 -10.66
CA GLU A 117 14.22 33.54 -9.54
C GLU A 117 14.16 32.75 -8.22
N GLY A 118 15.22 32.83 -7.41
CA GLY A 118 15.31 32.05 -6.16
C GLY A 118 15.44 30.55 -6.45
N SER A 119 14.59 29.72 -5.84
CA SER A 119 14.55 28.27 -6.10
C SER A 119 13.56 27.88 -7.21
N SER A 120 13.29 28.79 -8.17
CA SER A 120 12.22 28.67 -9.17
C SER A 120 12.73 29.08 -10.56
N LEU A 121 12.52 28.22 -11.56
CA LEU A 121 12.82 28.45 -12.97
C LEU A 121 11.53 28.83 -13.71
N ALA A 122 11.36 30.13 -13.99
CA ALA A 122 10.24 30.67 -14.75
C ALA A 122 10.59 30.74 -16.24
N PHE A 123 9.80 30.09 -17.10
CA PHE A 123 9.89 30.24 -18.55
C PHE A 123 8.82 31.23 -19.04
N THR A 124 9.23 32.20 -19.86
CA THR A 124 8.34 33.23 -20.39
C THR A 124 8.43 33.32 -21.91
N VAL A 125 7.30 33.55 -22.58
CA VAL A 125 7.19 33.52 -24.04
C VAL A 125 6.52 34.81 -24.49
N GLY A 126 7.29 35.70 -25.11
CA GLY A 126 6.83 37.02 -25.54
C GLY A 126 6.35 37.91 -24.38
N GLY A 127 7.07 37.88 -23.24
CA GLY A 127 6.73 38.62 -22.04
C GLY A 127 5.53 38.08 -21.25
N LYS A 128 4.96 36.92 -21.63
CA LYS A 128 3.90 36.23 -20.88
C LYS A 128 4.44 34.99 -20.20
N HIS A 129 3.89 34.67 -19.03
CA HIS A 129 4.33 33.50 -18.26
C HIS A 129 3.88 32.20 -18.94
N ALA A 130 4.78 31.23 -19.13
CA ALA A 130 4.45 29.94 -19.74
C ALA A 130 4.31 28.83 -18.69
N PHE A 131 5.37 28.62 -17.89
CA PHE A 131 5.38 27.67 -16.77
C PHE A 131 6.51 28.03 -15.78
N ASP A 132 6.39 27.60 -14.51
CA ASP A 132 7.52 27.57 -13.57
C ASP A 132 7.86 26.11 -13.21
N VAL A 133 9.14 25.86 -12.96
CA VAL A 133 9.67 24.62 -12.41
C VAL A 133 10.39 24.92 -11.09
N SER A 134 10.05 24.21 -10.02
CA SER A 134 10.80 24.24 -8.77
C SER A 134 12.17 23.59 -8.96
N ILE A 135 13.25 24.32 -8.67
CA ILE A 135 14.62 23.78 -8.72
C ILE A 135 14.83 22.73 -7.62
N SER A 136 14.06 22.78 -6.52
CA SER A 136 14.05 21.73 -5.48
C SER A 136 13.43 20.40 -5.93
N ASP A 137 12.80 20.35 -7.11
CA ASP A 137 12.20 19.14 -7.67
C ASP A 137 13.14 18.42 -8.67
N VAL A 138 14.22 19.10 -9.08
CA VAL A 138 15.25 18.60 -10.02
C VAL A 138 16.12 17.55 -9.34
N SER A 139 16.26 16.36 -9.93
CA SER A 139 17.14 15.30 -9.42
C SER A 139 18.60 15.51 -9.82
N GLN A 140 18.80 15.91 -11.08
CA GLN A 140 20.09 15.96 -11.74
C GLN A 140 20.01 16.97 -12.89
N THR A 141 21.11 17.66 -13.15
CA THR A 141 21.24 18.45 -14.37
C THR A 141 22.55 18.17 -15.09
N GLN A 142 22.47 17.95 -16.41
CA GLN A 142 23.58 17.54 -17.26
C GLN A 142 23.51 18.20 -18.64
N MET A 143 24.67 18.31 -19.28
CA MET A 143 24.80 18.86 -20.63
C MET A 143 24.44 17.76 -21.64
N GLN A 144 23.40 17.98 -22.46
CA GLN A 144 22.94 17.04 -23.49
C GLN A 144 23.57 17.39 -24.86
N GLY A 145 24.82 17.87 -24.85
CA GLY A 145 25.51 18.47 -26.00
C GLY A 145 26.11 19.83 -25.63
N LYS A 146 26.46 20.65 -26.63
CA LYS A 146 27.11 21.95 -26.41
C LYS A 146 26.16 23.05 -25.91
N ASN A 147 24.93 23.05 -26.41
CA ASN A 147 23.94 24.12 -26.20
C ASN A 147 22.70 23.64 -25.42
N GLU A 148 22.67 22.40 -24.94
CA GLU A 148 21.47 21.79 -24.37
C GLU A 148 21.70 21.36 -22.92
N VAL A 149 20.76 21.74 -22.05
CA VAL A 149 20.78 21.45 -20.61
C VAL A 149 19.56 20.63 -20.27
N MET A 150 19.79 19.39 -19.86
CA MET A 150 18.77 18.49 -19.33
C MET A 150 18.53 18.81 -17.86
N LEU A 151 17.26 18.90 -17.48
CA LEU A 151 16.77 18.75 -16.11
C LEU A 151 16.09 17.38 -16.02
N GLU A 152 16.67 16.46 -15.26
CA GLU A 152 15.96 15.28 -14.78
C GLU A 152 15.25 15.65 -13.48
N PHE A 153 14.10 15.04 -13.20
CA PHE A 153 13.32 15.32 -12.00
C PHE A 153 13.16 14.12 -11.10
N HIS A 154 12.92 14.41 -9.82
CA HIS A 154 12.45 13.40 -8.89
C HIS A 154 11.13 12.78 -9.36
N VAL A 155 11.20 11.49 -9.72
CA VAL A 155 10.06 10.57 -9.70
C VAL A 155 9.66 10.41 -8.23
N ASP A 156 8.42 10.74 -7.90
CA ASP A 156 7.90 10.66 -6.54
C ASP A 156 6.88 9.53 -6.43
N ASP A 157 7.38 8.32 -6.20
CA ASP A 157 6.58 7.11 -5.99
C ASP A 157 5.71 7.19 -4.73
N THR A 158 5.89 8.20 -3.86
CA THR A 158 4.97 8.50 -2.76
C THR A 158 3.63 9.03 -3.27
N THR A 159 3.57 9.56 -4.49
CA THR A 159 2.35 10.20 -4.98
C THR A 159 1.22 9.18 -5.25
N GLY A 160 0.07 9.42 -4.63
CA GLY A 160 -1.21 8.81 -4.99
C GLY A 160 -1.75 9.37 -6.31
N ALA A 161 -0.89 9.50 -7.33
CA ALA A 161 -1.21 10.05 -8.64
C ALA A 161 -2.05 9.06 -9.46
N SER A 162 -3.36 9.08 -9.24
CA SER A 162 -4.35 8.50 -10.16
C SER A 162 -4.60 9.38 -11.40
N GLU A 163 -3.88 10.49 -11.53
CA GLU A 163 -3.88 11.35 -12.72
C GLU A 163 -2.63 11.10 -13.57
N LYS A 164 -2.80 11.31 -14.87
CA LYS A 164 -1.88 10.86 -15.92
C LYS A 164 -0.75 11.87 -16.13
N ASP A 165 0.35 11.36 -16.68
CA ASP A 165 1.47 12.11 -17.23
C ASP A 165 2.30 12.91 -16.20
N THR A 166 3.38 12.29 -15.71
CA THR A 166 4.38 12.92 -14.82
C THR A 166 5.60 13.41 -15.61
N LEU A 167 6.04 14.65 -15.39
CA LEU A 167 7.24 15.21 -16.01
C LEU A 167 8.52 14.56 -15.45
N MET A 168 9.19 13.71 -16.25
CA MET A 168 10.43 13.01 -15.86
C MET A 168 11.70 13.78 -16.26
N GLU A 169 11.72 14.34 -17.47
CA GLU A 169 12.86 15.05 -18.07
C GLU A 169 12.36 16.33 -18.76
N LEU A 170 13.15 17.42 -18.71
CA LEU A 170 12.93 18.64 -19.47
C LEU A 170 14.28 19.21 -19.94
N SER A 171 14.51 19.20 -21.25
CA SER A 171 15.74 19.74 -21.85
C SER A 171 15.52 21.09 -22.50
N PHE A 172 16.38 22.06 -22.15
CA PHE A 172 16.40 23.41 -22.70
C PHE A 172 17.55 23.58 -23.69
N HIS A 173 17.22 24.02 -24.92
CA HIS A 173 18.23 24.52 -25.85
C HIS A 173 18.50 26.01 -25.57
N ILE A 174 19.76 26.33 -25.29
CA ILE A 174 20.24 27.66 -24.92
C ILE A 174 21.25 28.11 -25.99
N PRO A 175 20.87 29.05 -26.87
CA PRO A 175 21.72 29.44 -28.00
C PRO A 175 22.97 30.20 -27.53
N THR A 176 24.03 30.13 -28.33
CA THR A 176 25.28 30.88 -28.07
C THR A 176 25.11 32.40 -28.13
N THR A 177 24.00 32.90 -28.68
CA THR A 177 23.63 34.32 -28.72
C THR A 177 22.79 34.78 -27.52
N ASN A 178 22.71 33.98 -26.45
CA ASN A 178 21.92 34.32 -25.26
C ASN A 178 22.51 35.54 -24.51
N THR A 179 21.69 36.55 -24.26
CA THR A 179 22.06 37.81 -23.59
C THR A 179 21.89 37.79 -22.07
N THR A 180 21.18 36.78 -21.53
CA THR A 180 20.91 36.61 -20.09
C THR A 180 21.98 35.75 -19.40
N TYR A 181 22.51 34.77 -20.12
CA TYR A 181 23.57 33.87 -19.68
C TYR A 181 24.79 34.06 -20.58
N LEU A 182 25.46 35.20 -20.41
CA LEU A 182 26.66 35.55 -21.17
C LEU A 182 27.77 34.52 -20.90
N GLY A 183 28.31 33.92 -21.96
CA GLY A 183 29.34 32.89 -21.89
C GLY A 183 30.40 33.02 -22.98
N ASP A 184 31.55 32.40 -22.73
CA ASP A 184 32.77 32.50 -23.51
C ASP A 184 32.97 31.24 -24.38
N GLU A 185 33.96 31.22 -25.29
CA GLU A 185 34.26 30.02 -26.11
C GLU A 185 34.60 28.77 -25.26
N GLU A 186 35.13 28.98 -24.05
CA GLU A 186 35.53 27.93 -23.12
C GLU A 186 34.40 27.53 -22.13
N ARG A 187 33.34 28.34 -22.01
CA ARG A 187 32.16 28.09 -21.16
C ARG A 187 30.89 28.60 -21.85
N PRO A 188 30.17 27.77 -22.63
CA PRO A 188 29.01 28.21 -23.39
C PRO A 188 27.86 28.66 -22.46
N PRO A 189 26.95 29.54 -22.93
CA PRO A 189 25.76 29.98 -22.18
C PRO A 189 24.96 28.86 -21.49
N ALA A 190 24.85 27.70 -22.14
CA ALA A 190 24.21 26.50 -21.60
C ALA A 190 24.91 25.98 -20.33
N GLN A 191 26.25 25.96 -20.31
CA GLN A 191 27.01 25.55 -19.12
C GLN A 191 26.82 26.53 -17.96
N ILE A 192 26.77 27.84 -18.23
CA ILE A 192 26.57 28.87 -17.19
C ILE A 192 25.14 28.83 -16.63
N PHE A 193 24.14 28.51 -17.46
CA PHE A 193 22.78 28.21 -16.99
C PHE A 193 22.77 26.99 -16.05
N ARG A 194 23.45 25.91 -16.44
CA ARG A 194 23.61 24.70 -15.61
C ARG A 194 24.33 25.01 -14.28
N GLU A 195 25.43 25.74 -14.30
CA GLU A 195 26.16 26.17 -13.09
C GLU A 195 25.29 27.03 -12.17
N LYS A 196 24.39 27.86 -12.72
CA LYS A 196 23.41 28.64 -11.94
C LYS A 196 22.30 27.77 -11.34
N ILE A 197 21.89 26.69 -11.99
CA ILE A 197 20.98 25.68 -11.40
C ILE A 197 21.67 24.92 -10.26
N LEU A 198 22.89 24.43 -10.49
CA LEU A 198 23.71 23.69 -9.52
C LEU A 198 24.05 24.52 -8.26
N SER A 199 24.02 25.85 -8.35
CA SER A 199 24.21 26.76 -7.21
C SER A 199 22.90 27.28 -6.58
N MET A 200 21.74 26.92 -7.13
CA MET A 200 20.41 27.31 -6.63
C MET A 200 19.60 26.14 -6.04
N GLY A 201 20.08 24.90 -6.19
CA GLY A 201 19.48 23.72 -5.58
C GLY A 201 20.53 22.74 -5.07
N ASP A 202 20.13 21.82 -4.20
CA ASP A 202 20.95 20.72 -3.67
C ASP A 202 21.19 19.62 -4.76
N VAL A 203 21.49 20.02 -6.00
CA VAL A 203 21.57 19.16 -7.20
C VAL A 203 23.03 18.73 -7.44
N GLY A 204 23.43 17.61 -6.85
CA GLY A 204 24.77 17.04 -7.03
C GLY A 204 25.02 16.51 -8.45
N PRO A 205 26.28 16.45 -8.92
CA PRO A 205 26.62 15.83 -10.20
C PRO A 205 26.55 14.29 -10.11
N SER A 206 25.65 13.68 -10.90
CA SER A 206 25.63 12.24 -11.22
C SER A 206 25.82 11.27 -10.04
N GLY A 207 24.88 11.30 -9.10
CA GLY A 207 24.98 10.59 -7.83
C GLY A 207 25.27 11.58 -6.72
N ALA A 208 24.21 12.17 -6.15
CA ALA A 208 24.34 12.97 -4.94
C ALA A 208 24.95 12.10 -3.83
N GLU A 209 25.96 12.62 -3.13
CA GLU A 209 26.63 11.89 -2.07
C GLU A 209 25.67 11.74 -0.88
N ALA A 210 25.45 10.51 -0.44
CA ALA A 210 24.57 10.24 0.69
C ALA A 210 25.22 10.78 1.98
N ILE A 211 24.52 11.69 2.66
CA ILE A 211 24.97 12.28 3.93
C ILE A 211 25.20 11.18 4.98
N ALA A 212 24.31 10.18 4.97
CA ALA A 212 24.45 8.95 5.71
C ALA A 212 23.91 7.78 4.88
N LEU A 213 24.59 6.63 4.95
CA LEU A 213 24.21 5.37 4.35
C LEU A 213 24.01 4.33 5.46
N PHE A 214 22.90 3.59 5.40
CA PHE A 214 22.64 2.44 6.26
C PHE A 214 22.44 1.22 5.34
N GLU A 215 23.36 0.27 5.40
CA GLU A 215 23.36 -0.90 4.50
C GLU A 215 22.48 -2.04 5.05
N GLU A 216 21.93 -2.86 4.16
CA GLU A 216 21.19 -4.10 4.46
C GLU A 216 19.96 -3.99 5.41
N VAL A 217 19.45 -2.78 5.67
CA VAL A 217 18.37 -2.55 6.64
C VAL A 217 17.14 -3.39 6.32
N HIS A 218 16.69 -4.16 7.31
CA HIS A 218 15.53 -5.05 7.16
C HIS A 218 14.23 -4.24 7.22
N ILE A 219 13.50 -4.18 6.11
CA ILE A 219 12.20 -3.52 6.02
C ILE A 219 11.11 -4.59 5.95
N LEU A 220 10.17 -4.56 6.90
CA LEU A 220 9.03 -5.49 6.99
C LEU A 220 7.88 -5.07 6.09
N THR A 221 7.76 -3.78 5.78
CA THR A 221 6.74 -3.23 4.90
C THR A 221 7.27 -1.96 4.23
N PRO A 222 7.41 -1.90 2.89
CA PRO A 222 7.37 -3.04 1.96
C PRO A 222 8.47 -4.07 2.30
N ARG A 223 8.18 -5.37 2.20
CA ARG A 223 9.13 -6.43 2.59
C ARG A 223 10.37 -6.46 1.69
N GLY A 224 11.56 -6.43 2.29
CA GLY A 224 12.86 -6.63 1.65
C GLY A 224 14.04 -6.19 2.54
N ARG A 225 15.28 -6.45 2.12
CA ARG A 225 16.46 -5.71 2.60
C ARG A 225 16.69 -4.51 1.68
N TYR A 226 17.04 -3.37 2.26
CA TYR A 226 17.22 -2.12 1.52
C TYR A 226 18.42 -1.35 2.08
N ASN A 227 19.25 -0.82 1.19
CA ASN A 227 20.23 0.19 1.55
C ASN A 227 19.49 1.54 1.65
N VAL A 228 19.62 2.23 2.78
CA VAL A 228 18.92 3.49 3.05
C VAL A 228 19.91 4.64 2.95
N GLU A 229 19.83 5.37 1.83
CA GLU A 229 20.60 6.59 1.61
C GLU A 229 19.79 7.80 2.11
N LEU A 230 20.41 8.65 2.95
CA LEU A 230 19.84 9.92 3.39
C LEU A 230 20.54 11.08 2.67
N HIS A 231 19.79 11.84 1.86
CA HIS A 231 20.29 12.98 1.08
C HIS A 231 19.79 14.31 1.68
N LEU A 232 20.06 15.45 1.05
CA LEU A 232 19.65 16.77 1.57
C LEU A 232 18.13 17.03 1.50
N SER A 233 17.45 16.52 0.48
CA SER A 233 16.03 16.76 0.19
C SER A 233 15.13 15.52 0.26
N PHE A 234 15.69 14.33 0.05
CA PHE A 234 14.98 13.05 0.00
C PHE A 234 15.74 11.94 0.76
N LEU A 235 15.06 10.85 1.04
CA LEU A 235 15.69 9.55 1.32
C LEU A 235 15.45 8.60 0.14
N ARG A 236 16.40 7.69 -0.10
CA ARG A 236 16.27 6.61 -1.08
C ARG A 236 16.36 5.27 -0.35
N LEU A 237 15.48 4.35 -0.73
CA LEU A 237 15.54 2.95 -0.35
C LEU A 237 15.99 2.19 -1.58
N GLN A 238 17.30 1.91 -1.70
CA GLN A 238 17.84 1.13 -2.80
C GLN A 238 17.66 -0.36 -2.47
N GLY A 239 17.13 -1.15 -3.41
CA GLY A 239 16.82 -2.57 -3.15
C GLY A 239 16.90 -3.42 -4.40
N GLN A 240 17.40 -4.65 -4.27
CA GLN A 240 17.78 -5.55 -5.37
C GLN A 240 16.78 -5.64 -6.54
N ALA A 241 15.48 -5.56 -6.26
CA ALA A 241 14.43 -5.63 -7.27
C ALA A 241 13.62 -4.33 -7.46
N ASN A 242 13.71 -3.35 -6.55
CA ASN A 242 12.90 -2.13 -6.54
C ASN A 242 13.64 -1.05 -5.73
N ASP A 243 13.87 0.11 -6.32
CA ASP A 243 14.26 1.33 -5.60
C ASP A 243 13.02 2.16 -5.27
N PHE A 244 13.04 2.90 -4.15
CA PHE A 244 12.04 3.93 -3.85
C PHE A 244 12.71 5.27 -3.53
N LYS A 245 12.17 6.36 -4.08
CA LYS A 245 12.60 7.73 -3.76
C LYS A 245 11.50 8.48 -3.03
N ILE A 246 11.82 8.98 -1.83
CA ILE A 246 10.84 9.52 -0.88
C ILE A 246 11.28 10.91 -0.44
N GLN A 247 10.51 11.93 -0.83
CA GLN A 247 10.78 13.31 -0.43
C GLN A 247 10.53 13.52 1.07
N TYR A 248 11.36 14.34 1.73
CA TYR A 248 11.13 14.72 3.13
C TYR A 248 9.86 15.56 3.35
N SER A 249 9.31 16.16 2.30
CA SER A 249 7.98 16.77 2.33
C SER A 249 6.90 15.76 2.71
N SER A 250 6.94 14.56 2.15
CA SER A 250 5.97 13.46 2.35
C SER A 250 6.10 12.77 3.71
N VAL A 251 7.22 12.94 4.42
CA VAL A 251 7.38 12.39 5.78
C VAL A 251 6.56 13.22 6.77
N VAL A 252 5.56 12.56 7.38
CA VAL A 252 4.63 13.17 8.35
C VAL A 252 5.11 12.97 9.79
N ARG A 253 5.53 11.75 10.12
CA ARG A 253 5.86 11.34 11.49
C ARG A 253 6.80 10.13 11.51
N LEU A 254 7.69 10.12 12.48
CA LEU A 254 8.56 8.99 12.80
C LEU A 254 8.07 8.36 14.11
N PHE A 255 8.13 7.04 14.21
CA PHE A 255 7.85 6.31 15.44
C PHE A 255 9.04 5.39 15.77
N ILE A 256 9.44 5.33 17.05
CA ILE A 256 10.39 4.34 17.56
C ILE A 256 9.63 3.46 18.54
N LEU A 257 9.53 2.16 18.26
CA LEU A 257 8.65 1.23 18.96
C LEU A 257 9.42 -0.07 19.28
N PRO A 258 10.00 -0.19 20.49
CA PRO A 258 10.70 -1.39 20.92
C PRO A 258 9.76 -2.60 20.96
N LYS A 259 10.20 -3.75 20.43
CA LYS A 259 9.42 -4.98 20.41
C LYS A 259 9.55 -5.70 21.75
N SER A 260 8.43 -6.08 22.35
CA SER A 260 8.47 -6.96 23.52
C SER A 260 9.02 -8.34 23.13
N ASN A 261 9.88 -8.90 23.99
CA ASN A 261 10.33 -10.30 23.97
C ASN A 261 11.21 -10.68 22.76
N GLN A 262 11.77 -9.70 22.03
CA GLN A 262 12.84 -9.89 21.03
C GLN A 262 13.77 -8.67 21.01
N PRO A 263 15.08 -8.82 20.72
CA PRO A 263 16.05 -7.73 20.73
C PRO A 263 15.95 -6.85 19.47
N HIS A 264 14.76 -6.36 19.14
CA HIS A 264 14.48 -5.54 17.95
C HIS A 264 13.64 -4.30 18.26
N THR A 265 13.98 -3.19 17.61
CA THR A 265 13.19 -1.97 17.65
C THR A 265 12.65 -1.66 16.26
N PHE A 266 11.34 -1.42 16.17
CA PHE A 266 10.72 -0.93 14.94
C PHE A 266 10.92 0.58 14.82
N VAL A 267 11.43 1.04 13.69
CA VAL A 267 11.35 2.44 13.28
C VAL A 267 10.33 2.54 12.17
N VAL A 268 9.28 3.35 12.37
CA VAL A 268 8.19 3.48 11.39
C VAL A 268 8.12 4.89 10.84
N ILE A 269 8.34 5.01 9.53
CA ILE A 269 8.21 6.26 8.77
C ILE A 269 6.78 6.32 8.23
N THR A 270 5.99 7.29 8.67
CA THR A 270 4.64 7.53 8.14
C THR A 270 4.68 8.58 7.04
N LEU A 271 4.11 8.22 5.89
CA LEU A 271 4.15 8.97 4.65
C LEU A 271 2.75 9.42 4.23
N ASP A 272 2.64 10.70 3.85
CA ASP A 272 1.51 11.25 3.12
C ASP A 272 2.05 12.17 2.01
N PRO A 273 1.91 11.81 0.72
CA PRO A 273 1.23 10.62 0.19
C PRO A 273 2.03 9.29 0.35
N PRO A 274 1.44 8.10 0.09
CA PRO A 274 2.03 6.78 0.40
C PRO A 274 2.81 6.12 -0.78
N ILE A 275 3.94 5.45 -0.51
CA ILE A 275 4.73 4.80 -1.59
C ILE A 275 3.99 3.65 -2.28
N ARG A 276 4.21 3.48 -3.58
CA ARG A 276 3.58 2.44 -4.42
C ARG A 276 4.57 1.34 -4.86
N LYS A 277 4.24 0.07 -4.61
CA LYS A 277 4.92 -1.11 -5.22
C LYS A 277 3.90 -1.92 -6.01
N GLY A 278 4.01 -1.92 -7.34
CA GLY A 278 2.99 -2.52 -8.21
C GLY A 278 1.62 -1.85 -8.02
N GLN A 279 0.60 -2.61 -7.61
CA GLN A 279 -0.74 -2.07 -7.30
C GLN A 279 -0.93 -1.67 -5.83
N THR A 280 0.04 -1.97 -4.95
CA THR A 280 -0.10 -1.78 -3.49
C THR A 280 0.52 -0.46 -3.04
N PHE A 281 -0.20 0.29 -2.20
CA PHE A 281 0.30 1.50 -1.53
C PHE A 281 0.68 1.21 -0.07
N TYR A 282 1.75 1.85 0.42
CA TYR A 282 2.23 1.75 1.81
C TYR A 282 2.32 3.14 2.45
N PRO A 283 1.36 3.54 3.31
CA PRO A 283 1.43 4.79 4.08
C PRO A 283 2.41 4.73 5.26
N HIS A 284 2.94 3.55 5.57
CA HIS A 284 3.92 3.33 6.63
C HIS A 284 5.04 2.43 6.11
N ILE A 285 6.28 2.89 6.25
CA ILE A 285 7.47 2.06 6.03
C ILE A 285 7.96 1.58 7.39
N VAL A 286 8.00 0.26 7.59
CA VAL A 286 8.36 -0.38 8.86
C VAL A 286 9.75 -0.98 8.74
N LEU A 287 10.75 -0.29 9.28
CA LEU A 287 12.12 -0.76 9.40
C LEU A 287 12.30 -1.51 10.73
N GLN A 288 13.12 -2.55 10.73
CA GLN A 288 13.46 -3.35 11.92
C GLN A 288 14.97 -3.30 12.13
N PHE A 289 15.38 -2.67 13.23
CA PHE A 289 16.76 -2.64 13.69
C PHE A 289 16.95 -3.62 14.87
N PRO A 290 18.17 -4.11 15.13
CA PRO A 290 18.54 -4.64 16.44
C PRO A 290 18.38 -3.57 17.54
N SER A 291 18.16 -3.99 18.79
CA SER A 291 18.00 -3.05 19.92
C SER A 291 19.31 -2.61 20.55
N GLU A 292 20.37 -3.41 20.45
CA GLU A 292 21.66 -3.22 21.15
C GLU A 292 22.82 -2.91 20.19
N GLU A 293 22.57 -2.91 18.88
CA GLU A 293 23.54 -2.51 17.85
C GLU A 293 23.85 -1.02 17.99
N ILE A 294 25.14 -0.68 18.16
CA ILE A 294 25.62 0.70 18.17
C ILE A 294 26.12 1.03 16.76
N ALA A 295 25.58 2.10 16.17
CA ALA A 295 26.09 2.65 14.92
C ALA A 295 26.97 3.87 15.20
N GLU A 296 28.05 4.02 14.45
CA GLU A 296 28.85 5.24 14.38
C GLU A 296 28.75 5.81 12.97
N CYS A 297 28.24 7.02 12.84
CA CYS A 297 27.92 7.65 11.56
C CYS A 297 28.43 9.08 11.54
N ALA A 298 29.43 9.35 10.71
CA ALA A 298 29.84 10.71 10.35
C ALA A 298 29.02 11.19 9.16
N LEU A 299 28.53 12.43 9.20
CA LEU A 299 27.75 13.00 8.10
C LEU A 299 28.66 13.52 6.99
N SER A 300 28.51 13.02 5.77
CA SER A 300 29.14 13.67 4.61
C SER A 300 28.34 14.91 4.19
N MET A 301 28.69 16.06 4.77
CA MET A 301 28.10 17.36 4.44
C MET A 301 29.08 18.50 4.75
N ASN A 302 29.11 19.53 3.89
CA ASN A 302 29.92 20.73 4.11
C ASN A 302 29.57 21.41 5.46
N GLU A 303 30.58 21.68 6.29
CA GLU A 303 30.45 22.29 7.61
C GLU A 303 29.74 23.65 7.59
N GLU A 304 29.84 24.42 6.50
CA GLU A 304 29.13 25.69 6.34
C GLU A 304 27.61 25.50 6.26
N LEU A 305 27.14 24.48 5.54
CA LEU A 305 25.72 24.14 5.44
C LEU A 305 25.19 23.57 6.76
N LEU A 306 26.00 22.73 7.43
CA LEU A 306 25.68 22.25 8.78
C LEU A 306 25.48 23.43 9.74
N ASN A 307 26.46 24.34 9.82
CA ASN A 307 26.42 25.50 10.72
C ASN A 307 25.36 26.55 10.38
N THR A 308 24.92 26.65 9.12
CA THR A 308 23.96 27.67 8.69
C THR A 308 22.51 27.18 8.67
N LYS A 309 22.26 25.95 8.22
CA LYS A 309 20.90 25.42 7.93
C LYS A 309 20.44 24.37 8.94
N TYR A 310 21.36 23.68 9.61
CA TYR A 310 21.05 22.49 10.43
C TYR A 310 21.65 22.49 11.85
N LYS A 311 22.28 23.57 12.30
CA LYS A 311 23.06 23.64 13.55
C LYS A 311 22.30 23.21 14.81
N ASP A 312 21.01 23.51 14.89
CA ASP A 312 20.14 23.14 16.02
C ASP A 312 19.45 21.77 15.83
N ARG A 313 19.81 21.02 14.77
CA ARG A 313 19.07 19.85 14.26
C ARG A 313 19.93 18.65 13.89
N LEU A 314 21.20 18.85 13.52
CA LEU A 314 22.16 17.80 13.16
C LEU A 314 23.52 18.04 13.84
N GLN A 315 24.19 16.96 14.22
CA GLN A 315 25.59 16.95 14.67
C GLN A 315 26.51 16.43 13.55
N PRO A 316 27.83 16.76 13.54
CA PRO A 316 28.76 16.28 12.51
C PRO A 316 28.94 14.76 12.50
N SER A 317 28.85 14.13 13.67
CA SER A 317 28.89 12.68 13.84
C SER A 317 27.95 12.24 14.96
N TYR A 318 27.54 10.98 14.90
CA TYR A 318 26.67 10.31 15.86
C TYR A 318 27.27 8.98 16.29
N LYS A 319 27.09 8.64 17.57
CA LYS A 319 27.47 7.35 18.14
C LYS A 319 26.46 6.96 19.21
N ASP A 320 25.50 6.13 18.83
CA ASP A 320 24.33 5.76 19.63
C ASP A 320 23.76 4.43 19.09
N LEU A 321 22.66 3.92 19.64
CA LEU A 321 21.95 2.75 19.11
C LEU A 321 21.52 3.00 17.66
N SER A 322 21.65 2.02 16.76
CA SER A 322 21.51 2.21 15.30
C SER A 322 20.15 2.80 14.88
N HIS A 323 19.08 2.33 15.51
CA HIS A 323 17.73 2.87 15.32
C HIS A 323 17.59 4.33 15.78
N ASP A 324 18.33 4.74 16.79
CA ASP A 324 18.32 6.11 17.32
C ASP A 324 19.24 7.04 16.52
N VAL A 325 20.42 6.59 16.06
CA VAL A 325 21.25 7.31 15.08
C VAL A 325 20.45 7.58 13.80
N PHE A 326 19.85 6.54 13.22
CA PHE A 326 19.00 6.65 12.04
C PHE A 326 17.84 7.66 12.25
N THR A 327 17.14 7.55 13.38
CA THR A 327 15.98 8.41 13.65
C THR A 327 16.38 9.84 13.98
N GLN A 328 17.54 10.07 14.62
CA GLN A 328 18.09 11.40 14.88
C GLN A 328 18.46 12.12 13.57
N ILE A 329 19.19 11.46 12.67
CA ILE A 329 19.56 12.03 11.36
C ILE A 329 18.30 12.28 10.51
N LEU A 330 17.40 11.31 10.41
CA LEU A 330 16.17 11.45 9.62
C LEU A 330 15.24 12.55 10.17
N ARG A 331 15.18 12.76 11.49
CA ARG A 331 14.51 13.93 12.12
C ARG A 331 15.24 15.24 11.80
N GLY A 332 16.57 15.24 11.90
CA GLY A 332 17.43 16.40 11.66
C GLY A 332 17.36 16.92 10.22
N LEU A 333 17.12 16.03 9.26
CA LEU A 333 16.82 16.36 7.87
C LEU A 333 15.33 16.69 7.68
N SER A 334 14.43 15.71 7.84
CA SER A 334 13.01 15.85 7.44
C SER A 334 12.15 16.82 8.28
N GLY A 335 12.52 17.04 9.54
CA GLY A 335 11.74 17.86 10.48
C GLY A 335 10.51 17.14 11.04
N ALA A 336 10.30 15.86 10.68
CA ALA A 336 9.23 15.05 11.23
C ALA A 336 9.40 14.84 12.74
N LYS A 337 8.29 14.90 13.47
CA LYS A 337 8.29 14.67 14.92
C LYS A 337 8.43 13.16 15.19
N VAL A 338 9.29 12.81 16.13
CA VAL A 338 9.51 11.44 16.60
C VAL A 338 8.55 11.13 17.74
N THR A 339 7.93 9.95 17.70
CA THR A 339 7.01 9.44 18.71
C THR A 339 7.57 8.16 19.31
N ARG A 340 7.94 8.18 20.59
CA ARG A 340 8.28 6.98 21.38
C ARG A 340 7.02 6.42 22.06
N PRO A 341 7.06 5.24 22.71
CA PRO A 341 5.92 4.71 23.44
C PRO A 341 5.41 5.65 24.54
N GLY A 342 4.13 5.49 24.91
CA GLY A 342 3.50 6.30 25.95
C GLY A 342 3.80 5.82 27.39
N LYS A 343 2.97 6.28 28.32
CA LYS A 343 2.95 5.80 29.72
C LYS A 343 2.34 4.40 29.89
N PHE A 344 1.89 3.76 28.81
CA PHE A 344 1.36 2.40 28.84
C PHE A 344 2.44 1.40 29.28
N ARG A 345 2.04 0.38 30.04
CA ARG A 345 2.80 -0.84 30.29
C ARG A 345 1.89 -2.05 30.14
N SER A 346 2.41 -3.10 29.53
CA SER A 346 1.78 -4.41 29.48
C SER A 346 2.00 -5.17 30.78
N SER A 347 1.36 -6.33 30.97
CA SER A 347 1.57 -7.16 32.18
C SER A 347 2.98 -7.76 32.26
N GLN A 348 3.76 -7.67 31.18
CA GLN A 348 5.15 -8.11 31.08
C GLN A 348 6.14 -6.92 31.12
N ASP A 349 5.73 -5.76 31.65
CA ASP A 349 6.42 -4.45 31.62
C ASP A 349 6.83 -3.96 30.21
N GLY A 350 6.22 -4.54 29.17
CA GLY A 350 6.43 -4.17 27.78
C GLY A 350 5.65 -2.93 27.36
N TYR A 351 5.97 -2.40 26.19
CA TYR A 351 5.31 -1.21 25.60
C TYR A 351 4.12 -1.53 24.69
N CYS A 352 3.80 -2.81 24.51
CA CYS A 352 2.79 -3.29 23.57
C CYS A 352 2.07 -4.55 24.05
N VAL A 353 0.89 -4.79 23.49
CA VAL A 353 0.06 -5.97 23.72
C VAL A 353 0.10 -6.87 22.47
N ARG A 354 0.28 -8.18 22.64
CA ARG A 354 0.17 -9.14 21.52
C ARG A 354 -1.30 -9.35 21.16
N THR A 355 -1.62 -9.32 19.86
CA THR A 355 -2.97 -9.47 19.33
C THR A 355 -2.92 -9.84 17.84
N SER A 356 -4.01 -10.32 17.27
CA SER A 356 -4.16 -10.49 15.83
C SER A 356 -5.14 -9.48 15.23
N LEU A 357 -4.80 -8.91 14.07
CA LEU A 357 -5.71 -8.07 13.29
C LEU A 357 -6.13 -8.84 12.04
N LYS A 358 -7.42 -9.16 11.94
CA LYS A 358 -8.00 -10.05 10.91
C LYS A 358 -7.41 -11.47 10.97
N ALA A 359 -6.35 -11.74 10.20
CA ALA A 359 -5.68 -13.05 10.11
C ALA A 359 -4.15 -12.96 10.27
N GLU A 360 -3.64 -11.78 10.64
CA GLU A 360 -2.21 -11.53 10.85
C GLU A 360 -1.94 -11.32 12.34
N GLU A 361 -0.95 -12.01 12.91
CA GLU A 361 -0.50 -11.75 14.28
C GLU A 361 0.46 -10.56 14.35
N GLY A 362 0.42 -9.84 15.47
CA GLY A 362 1.28 -8.68 15.69
C GLY A 362 1.24 -8.13 17.11
N THR A 363 1.67 -6.89 17.25
CA THR A 363 1.66 -6.13 18.49
C THR A 363 0.95 -4.80 18.31
N LEU A 364 0.05 -4.49 19.24
CA LEU A 364 -0.66 -3.23 19.36
C LEU A 364 0.10 -2.33 20.36
N TYR A 365 0.47 -1.14 19.94
CA TYR A 365 1.12 -0.12 20.77
C TYR A 365 0.10 0.96 21.15
N PRO A 366 -0.30 1.08 22.43
CA PRO A 366 -1.08 2.20 22.94
C PRO A 366 -0.17 3.43 23.12
N LEU A 367 -0.25 4.39 22.19
CA LEU A 367 0.55 5.62 22.21
C LEU A 367 -0.28 6.79 22.74
N GLU A 368 0.38 7.87 23.12
CA GLU A 368 -0.23 9.01 23.83
C GLU A 368 -1.45 9.63 23.11
N LYS A 369 -1.53 9.52 21.78
CA LYS A 369 -2.60 10.06 20.93
C LYS A 369 -3.12 9.10 19.84
N SER A 370 -2.72 7.83 19.87
CA SER A 370 -3.02 6.88 18.80
C SER A 370 -2.74 5.43 19.22
N PHE A 371 -3.48 4.48 18.65
CA PHE A 371 -3.07 3.08 18.62
C PHE A 371 -2.27 2.80 17.35
N PHE A 372 -1.22 2.01 17.42
CA PHE A 372 -0.47 1.55 16.24
C PHE A 372 -0.30 0.03 16.30
N PHE A 373 -0.90 -0.69 15.35
CA PHE A 373 -0.68 -2.13 15.16
C PHE A 373 0.42 -2.39 14.13
N LEU A 374 1.33 -3.31 14.46
CA LEU A 374 2.50 -3.71 13.68
C LEU A 374 2.69 -5.24 13.76
N PRO A 375 3.38 -5.89 12.80
CA PRO A 375 4.05 -5.30 11.65
C PRO A 375 3.21 -5.26 10.37
N LYS A 376 2.13 -6.04 10.26
CA LYS A 376 1.40 -6.25 9.00
C LYS A 376 -0.10 -6.50 9.23
N PRO A 377 -1.01 -5.76 8.56
CA PRO A 377 -0.77 -4.47 7.91
C PRO A 377 -0.44 -3.39 8.96
N PRO A 378 0.56 -2.51 8.75
CA PRO A 378 0.79 -1.39 9.66
C PRO A 378 -0.47 -0.51 9.71
N THR A 379 -1.05 -0.38 10.90
CA THR A 379 -2.36 0.27 11.08
C THR A 379 -2.28 1.29 12.21
N LEU A 380 -2.17 2.58 11.84
CA LEU A 380 -2.22 3.71 12.76
C LEU A 380 -3.67 4.22 12.88
N ILE A 381 -4.17 4.35 14.11
CA ILE A 381 -5.51 4.87 14.44
C ILE A 381 -5.34 6.04 15.40
N LEU A 382 -5.76 7.26 15.04
CA LEU A 382 -5.66 8.41 15.95
C LEU A 382 -6.82 8.42 16.96
N HIS A 383 -6.55 8.83 18.20
CA HIS A 383 -7.60 8.96 19.23
C HIS A 383 -8.72 9.93 18.81
N ASP A 384 -8.38 10.96 18.03
CA ASP A 384 -9.32 11.94 17.49
C ASP A 384 -10.29 11.33 16.45
N GLU A 385 -9.97 10.17 15.88
CA GLU A 385 -10.76 9.47 14.85
C GLU A 385 -11.70 8.40 15.44
N ILE A 386 -11.43 7.94 16.67
CA ILE A 386 -12.24 6.93 17.37
C ILE A 386 -13.60 7.50 17.77
N GLU A 387 -14.66 6.73 17.51
CA GLU A 387 -16.01 6.98 18.01
C GLU A 387 -16.22 6.35 19.38
N TYR A 388 -15.94 5.03 19.48
CA TYR A 388 -15.90 4.26 20.73
C TYR A 388 -14.98 3.04 20.61
N LEU A 389 -14.66 2.45 21.77
CA LEU A 389 -14.05 1.14 21.90
C LEU A 389 -15.02 0.17 22.57
N GLU A 390 -14.85 -1.11 22.32
CA GLU A 390 -15.66 -2.16 22.92
C GLU A 390 -14.78 -3.37 23.27
N PHE A 391 -15.01 -3.93 24.47
CA PHE A 391 -14.34 -5.13 24.94
C PHE A 391 -15.30 -6.32 24.78
N GLU A 392 -14.98 -7.22 23.86
CA GLU A 392 -15.73 -8.44 23.59
C GLU A 392 -15.09 -9.60 24.35
N ARG A 393 -15.87 -10.33 25.17
CA ARG A 393 -15.41 -11.59 25.76
C ARG A 393 -15.77 -12.74 24.83
N HIS A 394 -14.76 -13.53 24.44
CA HIS A 394 -14.96 -14.68 23.55
C HIS A 394 -15.59 -15.86 24.31
N GLY A 395 -16.90 -15.78 24.55
CA GLY A 395 -17.73 -16.85 25.10
C GLY A 395 -18.65 -17.43 24.03
N ALA A 396 -18.75 -18.75 23.92
CA ALA A 396 -19.67 -19.38 22.99
C ALA A 396 -21.12 -19.09 23.43
N ALA A 397 -21.96 -18.62 22.51
CA ALA A 397 -23.34 -18.26 22.80
C ALA A 397 -24.14 -19.49 23.28
N GLY A 398 -24.42 -19.54 24.59
CA GLY A 398 -25.14 -20.64 25.25
C GLY A 398 -24.35 -21.39 26.32
N THR A 399 -23.03 -21.22 26.44
CA THR A 399 -22.23 -21.81 27.54
C THR A 399 -21.45 -20.76 28.31
N SER A 400 -21.64 -20.74 29.63
CA SER A 400 -20.93 -19.86 30.57
C SER A 400 -19.50 -20.37 30.84
N SER A 401 -18.68 -20.47 29.80
CA SER A 401 -17.27 -20.86 29.91
C SER A 401 -16.44 -19.73 30.51
N ILE A 402 -16.21 -19.78 31.82
CA ILE A 402 -15.38 -18.82 32.57
C ILE A 402 -13.87 -18.86 32.19
N SER A 403 -13.53 -19.77 31.28
CA SER A 403 -12.19 -20.25 30.90
C SER A 403 -11.52 -19.50 29.73
N SER A 404 -12.13 -18.46 29.18
CA SER A 404 -11.50 -17.70 28.09
C SER A 404 -10.35 -16.85 28.63
N HIS A 405 -9.12 -17.35 28.48
CA HIS A 405 -7.87 -16.65 28.80
C HIS A 405 -7.59 -15.43 27.90
N TYR A 406 -8.45 -15.20 26.91
CA TYR A 406 -8.34 -14.15 25.91
C TYR A 406 -9.64 -13.34 25.79
N PHE A 407 -9.51 -12.09 25.39
CA PHE A 407 -10.61 -11.21 24.97
C PHE A 407 -10.25 -10.52 23.64
N ASP A 408 -11.26 -9.95 23.00
CA ASP A 408 -11.11 -9.20 21.76
C ASP A 408 -11.44 -7.70 22.02
N LEU A 409 -10.73 -6.79 21.36
CA LEU A 409 -10.89 -5.34 21.47
C LEU A 409 -11.33 -4.78 20.12
N LEU A 410 -12.56 -4.29 20.04
CA LEU A 410 -13.11 -3.62 18.88
C LEU A 410 -12.90 -2.10 19.02
N ILE A 411 -12.36 -1.47 17.97
CA ILE A 411 -12.24 -0.01 17.87
C ILE A 411 -13.05 0.45 16.65
N ARG A 412 -14.09 1.26 16.89
CA ARG A 412 -14.91 1.86 15.83
C ARG A 412 -14.49 3.31 15.59
N LEU A 413 -14.28 3.66 14.32
CA LEU A 413 -13.92 5.00 13.89
C LEU A 413 -15.17 5.79 13.49
N LYS A 414 -15.09 7.13 13.57
CA LYS A 414 -16.12 8.08 13.12
C LYS A 414 -16.42 8.02 11.61
N SER A 415 -15.67 7.21 10.86
CA SER A 415 -15.88 6.87 9.46
C SER A 415 -16.68 5.58 9.26
N GLU A 416 -17.32 5.05 10.32
CA GLU A 416 -18.00 3.74 10.38
C GLU A 416 -17.07 2.52 10.15
N GLN A 417 -15.75 2.75 10.05
CA GLN A 417 -14.75 1.70 9.91
C GLN A 417 -14.43 1.05 11.26
N GLU A 418 -14.40 -0.29 11.28
CA GLU A 418 -14.17 -1.09 12.49
C GLU A 418 -12.86 -1.87 12.43
N HIS A 419 -12.13 -1.88 13.55
CA HIS A 419 -10.88 -2.61 13.74
C HIS A 419 -11.01 -3.53 14.95
N GLN A 420 -11.18 -4.83 14.71
CA GLN A 420 -11.25 -5.86 15.74
C GLN A 420 -9.86 -6.49 15.95
N PHE A 421 -9.30 -6.27 17.14
CA PHE A 421 -8.04 -6.81 17.62
C PHE A 421 -8.31 -8.03 18.49
N ARG A 422 -7.94 -9.22 18.01
CA ARG A 422 -8.33 -10.50 18.63
C ARG A 422 -7.22 -11.13 19.47
N ASN A 423 -7.57 -12.12 20.28
CA ASN A 423 -6.64 -12.95 21.05
C ASN A 423 -5.75 -12.12 22.02
N ILE A 424 -6.28 -11.09 22.67
CA ILE A 424 -5.56 -10.33 23.71
C ILE A 424 -5.62 -11.09 25.02
N GLN A 425 -4.48 -11.31 25.69
CA GLN A 425 -4.44 -12.04 26.97
C GLN A 425 -5.20 -11.30 28.09
N ARG A 426 -5.93 -12.05 28.93
CA ARG A 426 -6.80 -11.55 30.02
C ARG A 426 -6.08 -10.68 31.06
N ASN A 427 -4.79 -10.90 31.30
CA ASN A 427 -3.93 -10.08 32.15
C ASN A 427 -3.75 -8.63 31.64
N GLU A 428 -3.79 -8.41 30.31
CA GLU A 428 -3.67 -7.07 29.71
C GLU A 428 -4.95 -6.24 29.85
N TYR A 429 -6.07 -6.84 30.25
CA TYR A 429 -7.37 -6.17 30.33
C TYR A 429 -7.31 -4.93 31.23
N HIS A 430 -6.80 -5.05 32.45
CA HIS A 430 -6.78 -3.95 33.42
C HIS A 430 -5.87 -2.80 32.97
N ASN A 431 -4.71 -3.13 32.40
CA ASN A 431 -3.75 -2.15 31.87
C ASN A 431 -4.34 -1.37 30.68
N LEU A 432 -4.96 -2.07 29.71
CA LEU A 432 -5.61 -1.44 28.57
C LEU A 432 -6.83 -0.61 29.01
N PHE A 433 -7.67 -1.14 29.89
CA PHE A 433 -8.86 -0.45 30.40
C PHE A 433 -8.49 0.85 31.12
N ASN A 434 -7.50 0.81 32.01
CA ASN A 434 -7.00 1.98 32.73
C ASN A 434 -6.39 3.02 31.78
N PHE A 435 -5.65 2.57 30.75
CA PHE A 435 -5.09 3.47 29.74
C PHE A 435 -6.18 4.15 28.91
N ILE A 436 -7.13 3.39 28.37
CA ILE A 436 -8.24 3.89 27.53
C ILE A 436 -9.10 4.87 28.33
N SER A 437 -9.46 4.51 29.57
CA SER A 437 -10.21 5.38 30.49
C SER A 437 -9.42 6.64 30.83
N GLY A 438 -8.11 6.52 31.10
CA GLY A 438 -7.19 7.65 31.33
C GLY A 438 -6.94 8.56 30.12
N LYS A 439 -7.40 8.17 28.91
CA LYS A 439 -7.46 9.03 27.72
C LYS A 439 -8.84 9.65 27.47
N ASN A 440 -9.84 9.40 28.34
CA ASN A 440 -11.24 9.80 28.17
C ASN A 440 -11.87 9.29 26.85
N LEU A 441 -11.44 8.12 26.38
CA LEU A 441 -12.04 7.46 25.22
C LEU A 441 -13.34 6.76 25.64
N LYS A 442 -14.37 6.82 24.79
CA LYS A 442 -15.65 6.16 25.08
C LYS A 442 -15.51 4.63 25.01
N ILE A 443 -16.09 3.93 25.99
CA ILE A 443 -16.18 2.47 26.02
C ILE A 443 -17.67 2.10 26.09
N MET A 444 -18.19 1.35 25.12
CA MET A 444 -19.65 1.03 25.05
C MET A 444 -20.07 -0.09 26.01
N ASN A 445 -19.19 -1.03 26.34
CA ASN A 445 -19.51 -2.17 27.24
C ASN A 445 -19.39 -1.87 28.74
N LEU A 446 -19.44 -0.59 29.16
CA LEU A 446 -19.91 -0.25 30.50
C LEU A 446 -21.43 -0.16 30.46
N GLY A 447 -22.11 -1.27 30.79
CA GLY A 447 -23.56 -1.26 30.97
C GLY A 447 -23.98 -0.28 32.06
N ASP A 448 -25.12 0.38 31.85
CA ASP A 448 -25.60 1.44 32.75
C ASP A 448 -25.73 0.97 34.21
N ALA A 449 -25.22 1.83 35.11
CA ALA A 449 -25.49 1.81 36.55
C ALA A 449 -25.06 0.58 37.37
N GLN A 450 -23.79 0.15 37.27
CA GLN A 450 -23.03 -0.25 38.48
C GLN A 450 -21.51 -0.09 38.32
N GLY A 451 -20.88 0.62 39.26
CA GLY A 451 -19.48 1.03 39.16
C GLY A 451 -18.49 -0.10 39.42
N THR A 452 -17.40 -0.12 38.62
CA THR A 452 -16.09 -0.78 38.83
C THR A 452 -16.01 -2.27 39.18
N SER A 453 -17.12 -2.94 39.52
CA SER A 453 -17.10 -4.27 40.13
C SER A 453 -17.52 -5.40 39.19
N GLY A 454 -18.50 -5.18 38.29
CA GLY A 454 -19.09 -6.27 37.49
C GLY A 454 -18.09 -7.00 36.59
N VAL A 455 -17.08 -6.29 36.07
CA VAL A 455 -16.02 -6.89 35.25
C VAL A 455 -14.78 -7.25 36.08
N ALA A 456 -14.44 -6.47 37.13
CA ALA A 456 -13.23 -6.66 37.94
C ALA A 456 -13.37 -7.77 39.00
N ALA A 457 -14.47 -7.82 39.76
CA ALA A 457 -14.70 -8.89 40.75
C ALA A 457 -14.87 -10.26 40.08
N ALA A 458 -15.34 -10.29 38.83
CA ALA A 458 -15.37 -11.47 37.96
C ALA A 458 -14.02 -11.78 37.28
N LEU A 459 -12.95 -11.06 37.63
CA LEU A 459 -11.55 -11.34 37.25
C LEU A 459 -10.72 -11.70 38.48
N GLU A 460 -10.92 -11.03 39.62
CA GLU A 460 -10.21 -11.22 40.90
C GLU A 460 -10.65 -12.48 41.66
N GLY A 461 -11.89 -12.97 41.44
CA GLY A 461 -12.46 -14.14 42.13
C GLY A 461 -11.86 -15.51 41.77
N SER A 462 -10.59 -15.60 41.42
CA SER A 462 -9.89 -16.87 41.11
C SER A 462 -8.45 -16.98 41.61
N ASP A 463 -7.96 -16.01 42.39
CA ASP A 463 -6.61 -16.05 42.99
C ASP A 463 -6.65 -16.70 44.39
N ASP A 464 -7.11 -17.96 44.46
CA ASP A 464 -7.13 -18.78 45.68
C ASP A 464 -6.16 -19.97 45.54
N GLU A 465 -5.02 -19.91 46.25
CA GLU A 465 -4.01 -20.96 46.30
C GLU A 465 -4.52 -22.19 47.09
N GLY A 466 -5.40 -22.99 46.48
CA GLY A 466 -5.98 -24.14 47.21
C GLY A 466 -6.82 -25.13 46.41
N ALA A 467 -6.89 -25.01 45.07
CA ALA A 467 -7.76 -25.85 44.23
C ALA A 467 -7.26 -27.31 44.10
N LEU A 468 -7.47 -28.10 45.17
CA LEU A 468 -7.21 -29.54 45.21
C LEU A 468 -7.97 -30.27 44.10
N ASP A 469 -7.28 -31.19 43.43
CA ASP A 469 -7.79 -31.96 42.28
C ASP A 469 -9.15 -32.64 42.60
N PRO A 470 -10.22 -32.38 41.82
CA PRO A 470 -11.51 -33.05 41.97
C PRO A 470 -11.45 -34.58 41.97
N HIS A 471 -10.40 -35.18 41.40
CA HIS A 471 -10.16 -36.62 41.46
C HIS A 471 -9.88 -37.12 42.90
N LEU A 472 -9.23 -36.31 43.73
CA LEU A 472 -8.85 -36.69 45.09
C LEU A 472 -10.07 -36.82 46.02
N ASN A 473 -11.11 -35.99 45.82
CA ASN A 473 -12.37 -36.11 46.56
C ASN A 473 -13.17 -37.35 46.16
N ARG A 474 -13.06 -37.82 44.92
CA ARG A 474 -13.65 -39.11 44.48
C ARG A 474 -12.98 -40.29 45.18
N ILE A 475 -11.65 -40.26 45.32
CA ILE A 475 -10.88 -41.27 46.04
C ILE A 475 -11.16 -41.24 47.55
N ARG A 476 -11.28 -40.05 48.17
CA ARG A 476 -11.68 -39.93 49.58
C ARG A 476 -13.09 -40.47 49.84
N SER A 477 -14.05 -40.14 48.99
CA SER A 477 -15.45 -40.62 49.12
C SER A 477 -15.55 -42.15 49.04
N ALA A 478 -14.67 -42.81 48.30
CA ALA A 478 -14.57 -44.28 48.23
C ALA A 478 -13.86 -44.91 49.44
N ARG A 479 -13.16 -44.12 50.27
CA ARG A 479 -12.38 -44.59 51.43
C ARG A 479 -13.14 -44.50 52.76
N GLU A 480 -14.24 -43.76 52.82
CA GLU A 480 -15.05 -43.59 54.04
C GLU A 480 -16.15 -44.67 54.22
N SER A 481 -16.53 -45.40 53.16
CA SER A 481 -17.39 -46.59 53.25
C SER A 481 -16.54 -47.85 53.54
N GLY A 482 -16.14 -48.01 54.80
CA GLY A 482 -15.01 -48.86 55.19
C GLY A 482 -15.13 -50.39 55.02
N GLY A 483 -13.96 -51.04 55.00
CA GLY A 483 -13.74 -52.49 55.05
C GLY A 483 -12.26 -52.75 55.37
N ALA A 484 -11.97 -53.57 56.38
CA ALA A 484 -10.66 -53.56 57.06
C ALA A 484 -9.61 -54.53 56.47
N GLY A 485 -8.32 -54.14 56.59
CA GLY A 485 -7.28 -55.06 57.08
C GLY A 485 -6.05 -55.28 56.19
N LEU A 486 -4.87 -54.93 56.74
CA LEU A 486 -3.51 -55.37 56.32
C LEU A 486 -3.06 -54.86 54.93
N GLY A 487 -1.77 -54.81 54.58
CA GLY A 487 -0.54 -55.07 55.33
C GLY A 487 0.59 -54.12 54.87
N ASP A 488 1.82 -54.38 55.31
CA ASP A 488 3.02 -53.56 55.05
C ASP A 488 3.92 -54.18 53.95
N GLU A 489 5.11 -53.60 53.76
CA GLU A 489 6.32 -54.12 53.08
C GLU A 489 6.61 -53.70 51.62
N GLU A 490 7.93 -53.66 51.36
CA GLU A 490 8.64 -53.13 50.18
C GLU A 490 8.94 -54.26 49.17
N SER A 491 9.19 -53.91 47.89
CA SER A 491 10.28 -54.54 47.13
C SER A 491 10.55 -53.82 45.79
N ASP A 492 11.82 -53.76 45.41
CA ASP A 492 12.32 -53.39 44.09
C ASP A 492 12.30 -54.57 43.08
N GLU A 493 12.68 -54.27 41.82
CA GLU A 493 13.37 -55.18 40.88
C GLU A 493 12.57 -56.40 40.31
N GLU A 494 12.81 -56.93 39.09
CA GLU A 494 13.75 -56.59 38.00
C GLU A 494 13.24 -57.11 36.60
N ASP A 495 14.16 -57.26 35.64
CA ASP A 495 14.09 -57.91 34.31
C ASP A 495 13.30 -57.17 33.20
N GLU A 496 13.85 -56.81 32.02
CA GLU A 496 14.75 -57.53 31.06
C GLU A 496 14.04 -58.72 30.35
N ASP A 497 14.26 -59.14 29.08
CA ASP A 497 15.20 -58.85 27.97
C ASP A 497 14.47 -59.23 26.61
N PHE A 498 14.89 -59.07 25.35
CA PHE A 498 16.14 -58.66 24.68
C PHE A 498 15.89 -57.94 23.32
N VAL A 499 16.32 -56.68 23.25
CA VAL A 499 17.10 -56.00 22.19
C VAL A 499 17.21 -56.59 20.75
N ALA A 500 17.01 -55.73 19.74
CA ALA A 500 17.80 -55.60 18.50
C ALA A 500 17.45 -54.24 17.85
N GLU A 501 18.24 -53.16 17.98
CA GLU A 501 19.52 -52.85 17.29
C GLU A 501 19.46 -52.98 15.75
N LYS A 502 19.87 -51.97 14.95
CA LYS A 502 20.39 -50.62 15.28
C LYS A 502 20.34 -49.68 14.05
N ASP A 503 20.67 -48.40 14.27
CA ASP A 503 21.34 -47.36 13.44
C ASP A 503 21.47 -47.61 11.90
N ASP A 504 21.39 -46.61 11.00
CA ASP A 504 21.99 -45.27 11.09
C ASP A 504 21.39 -44.27 10.05
N ALA A 505 21.91 -43.03 10.05
CA ALA A 505 21.65 -41.84 9.22
C ALA A 505 21.24 -41.98 7.73
N GLY A 506 20.46 -41.00 7.25
CA GLY A 506 20.43 -40.65 5.82
C GLY A 506 19.21 -39.87 5.29
N SER A 507 19.29 -38.53 5.25
CA SER A 507 18.72 -37.70 4.15
C SER A 507 19.81 -37.57 3.05
N PRO A 508 19.57 -37.13 1.78
CA PRO A 508 18.65 -36.05 1.36
C PRO A 508 18.03 -36.21 -0.08
N THR A 509 17.65 -35.08 -0.70
CA THR A 509 17.33 -34.82 -2.15
C THR A 509 15.96 -35.25 -2.71
N ASP A 510 15.34 -34.65 -3.75
CA ASP A 510 15.10 -33.26 -4.29
C ASP A 510 14.60 -33.42 -5.76
N GLU A 511 13.96 -32.51 -6.52
CA GLU A 511 12.83 -31.55 -6.32
C GLU A 511 12.17 -31.31 -7.74
N SER A 512 11.98 -30.06 -8.24
CA SER A 512 11.61 -29.60 -9.61
C SER A 512 10.31 -30.08 -10.32
N ASP A 513 9.79 -29.43 -11.39
CA ASP A 513 9.41 -27.99 -11.57
C ASP A 513 8.36 -27.86 -12.74
N GLU A 514 7.98 -26.62 -13.08
CA GLU A 514 7.33 -26.07 -14.29
C GLU A 514 5.86 -26.43 -14.67
N GLU A 515 5.01 -25.39 -14.61
CA GLU A 515 3.90 -25.19 -15.56
C GLU A 515 4.40 -24.34 -16.74
N ASP A 516 4.12 -24.75 -17.98
CA ASP A 516 4.18 -23.88 -19.16
C ASP A 516 2.96 -24.22 -20.04
N ALA A 517 2.29 -23.34 -20.78
CA ALA A 517 1.95 -21.91 -20.74
C ALA A 517 1.21 -21.65 -22.07
N ASP A 518 0.70 -20.42 -22.24
CA ASP A 518 0.16 -19.85 -23.50
C ASP A 518 -1.12 -20.54 -24.06
N GLY A 519 -1.95 -19.90 -24.88
CA GLY A 519 -2.04 -18.51 -25.30
C GLY A 519 -3.51 -18.15 -25.60
N SER A 520 -3.95 -16.91 -25.47
CA SER A 520 -3.56 -15.72 -26.27
C SER A 520 -4.28 -15.68 -27.64
N GLU A 521 -4.46 -14.48 -28.18
CA GLU A 521 -5.19 -14.14 -29.44
C GLU A 521 -6.73 -14.37 -29.35
N ASP A 522 -7.61 -13.36 -29.45
CA ASP A 522 -7.83 -12.29 -30.46
C ASP A 522 -8.67 -12.75 -31.67
N GLY A 523 -9.40 -11.80 -32.29
CA GLY A 523 -10.35 -12.02 -33.37
C GLY A 523 -11.79 -11.63 -32.98
N GLY A 524 -12.19 -10.41 -33.32
CA GLY A 524 -13.53 -9.88 -33.00
C GLY A 524 -14.46 -9.65 -34.20
N SER A 525 -15.63 -9.07 -33.88
CA SER A 525 -16.58 -8.37 -34.78
C SER A 525 -17.52 -9.19 -35.70
N GLY A 526 -18.83 -9.03 -35.45
CA GLY A 526 -19.91 -9.08 -36.44
C GLY A 526 -20.79 -10.35 -36.45
N SER A 527 -22.08 -10.28 -36.79
CA SER A 527 -22.99 -9.13 -37.03
C SER A 527 -24.46 -9.61 -37.08
N GLU A 528 -25.37 -8.84 -37.72
CA GLU A 528 -26.80 -9.13 -38.03
C GLU A 528 -27.81 -8.89 -36.87
N GLN A 529 -29.04 -8.39 -37.06
CA GLN A 529 -29.84 -7.94 -38.23
C GLN A 529 -30.49 -6.56 -37.90
N GLU A 530 -30.94 -5.69 -38.81
CA GLU A 530 -30.80 -5.65 -40.28
C GLU A 530 -30.27 -4.24 -40.75
N GLU A 531 -30.88 -3.32 -41.54
CA GLU A 531 -32.18 -3.11 -42.22
C GLU A 531 -31.95 -2.50 -43.65
N GLU A 532 -33.00 -2.26 -44.45
CA GLU A 532 -32.89 -2.00 -45.91
C GLU A 532 -32.68 -0.53 -46.36
N GLU A 533 -31.90 -0.31 -47.44
CA GLU A 533 -32.42 0.20 -48.74
C GLU A 533 -31.38 0.11 -49.91
N GLU A 534 -31.67 0.66 -51.10
CA GLU A 534 -31.15 0.22 -52.41
C GLU A 534 -29.79 0.80 -52.96
N ARG A 535 -29.04 -0.08 -53.66
CA ARG A 535 -28.41 0.01 -55.02
C ARG A 535 -27.83 1.34 -55.62
N PRO A 536 -26.96 1.32 -56.66
CA PRO A 536 -25.84 0.42 -56.99
C PRO A 536 -24.56 1.06 -57.68
N LYS A 537 -23.42 0.35 -57.62
CA LYS A 537 -22.32 0.21 -58.64
C LYS A 537 -21.59 1.43 -59.28
N LYS A 538 -20.26 1.50 -59.06
CA LYS A 538 -19.13 1.82 -60.01
C LYS A 538 -17.81 1.98 -59.21
N LYS A 539 -16.58 1.96 -59.75
CA LYS A 539 -15.89 1.11 -60.78
C LYS A 539 -14.36 1.28 -60.56
N LYS A 540 -13.54 0.32 -61.03
CA LYS A 540 -12.05 0.34 -60.97
C LYS A 540 -11.41 1.38 -61.92
N GLU A 541 -10.09 1.57 -61.78
CA GLU A 541 -9.06 1.22 -62.79
C GLU A 541 -7.67 1.25 -62.05
N LYS A 542 -6.47 1.24 -62.69
CA LYS A 542 -5.14 1.02 -62.01
C LYS A 542 -3.94 1.77 -62.63
N ARG A 543 -2.95 2.19 -61.81
CA ARG A 543 -1.51 2.45 -62.13
C ARG A 543 -0.64 2.50 -60.85
N GLU A 544 0.47 1.75 -60.70
CA GLU A 544 1.82 1.83 -61.34
C GLU A 544 2.71 2.96 -60.78
N ASP A 545 4.00 2.79 -60.47
CA ASP A 545 4.86 1.59 -60.32
C ASP A 545 6.22 1.98 -59.66
N THR A 546 6.91 1.05 -58.98
CA THR A 546 8.41 0.87 -58.92
C THR A 546 8.86 -0.08 -57.78
N ALA A 547 10.06 -0.66 -57.91
CA ALA A 547 10.69 -1.66 -57.02
C ALA A 547 12.11 -1.15 -56.58
N PRO A 548 12.98 -1.84 -55.79
CA PRO A 548 13.10 -3.30 -55.57
C PRO A 548 13.39 -3.80 -54.11
N LYS A 549 13.54 -5.13 -53.96
CA LYS A 549 14.03 -5.83 -52.74
C LYS A 549 15.56 -5.82 -52.62
N PRO A 550 16.11 -6.17 -51.42
CA PRO A 550 16.81 -7.47 -51.31
C PRO A 550 16.42 -8.29 -50.06
N THR A 551 17.08 -9.44 -49.84
CA THR A 551 16.73 -10.47 -48.82
C THR A 551 17.94 -10.84 -47.89
N PRO A 552 18.08 -12.00 -47.20
CA PRO A 552 18.14 -11.97 -45.73
C PRO A 552 19.42 -12.58 -45.08
N LYS A 553 19.53 -12.43 -43.75
CA LYS A 553 20.47 -13.14 -42.85
C LYS A 553 19.78 -13.35 -41.49
N LYS A 554 20.14 -14.26 -40.57
CA LYS A 554 20.70 -15.63 -40.50
C LYS A 554 20.92 -15.87 -38.98
N ARG A 555 20.58 -17.03 -38.42
CA ARG A 555 20.58 -17.31 -36.96
C ARG A 555 21.97 -17.58 -36.37
N LYS A 556 22.14 -17.47 -35.04
CA LYS A 556 23.15 -18.19 -34.23
C LYS A 556 22.62 -18.49 -32.81
N LYS A 557 23.25 -19.45 -32.12
CA LYS A 557 22.88 -20.00 -30.80
C LYS A 557 23.65 -19.36 -29.63
N LYS A 558 23.03 -19.43 -28.43
CA LYS A 558 23.53 -20.03 -27.18
C LYS A 558 22.31 -20.52 -26.37
N ASP A 559 22.32 -21.37 -25.35
CA ASP A 559 23.10 -22.51 -24.80
C ASP A 559 22.62 -22.57 -23.31
N GLU A 560 22.23 -23.74 -22.79
CA GLU A 560 21.61 -23.91 -21.44
C GLU A 560 22.61 -24.18 -20.29
N ASP A 561 22.19 -23.96 -19.02
CA ASP A 561 22.66 -24.64 -17.78
C ASP A 561 21.65 -24.38 -16.61
N ASP A 562 21.60 -25.26 -15.60
CA ASP A 562 20.45 -25.46 -14.66
C ASP A 562 20.53 -24.79 -13.25
N GLY A 563 19.41 -24.83 -12.49
CA GLY A 563 19.37 -24.55 -11.04
C GLY A 563 17.96 -24.36 -10.42
N GLU A 564 17.59 -25.18 -9.42
CA GLU A 564 16.22 -25.42 -8.91
C GLU A 564 15.86 -24.71 -7.56
N ASP A 565 14.55 -24.58 -7.25
CA ASP A 565 14.00 -24.45 -5.86
C ASP A 565 12.49 -24.83 -5.81
N GLY A 566 12.05 -25.52 -4.75
CA GLY A 566 10.69 -26.07 -4.60
C GLY A 566 9.72 -25.25 -3.73
N GLY A 567 8.40 -25.44 -3.87
CA GLY A 567 7.44 -24.76 -2.97
C GLY A 567 5.93 -24.84 -3.27
N GLY A 568 5.25 -25.86 -2.72
CA GLY A 568 3.82 -26.13 -2.97
C GLY A 568 2.80 -25.09 -2.46
N LYS A 569 1.74 -24.82 -3.25
CA LYS A 569 0.64 -23.88 -2.92
C LYS A 569 -0.64 -24.60 -2.46
N LYS A 570 -1.10 -24.33 -1.23
CA LYS A 570 -2.34 -24.90 -0.66
C LYS A 570 -3.61 -24.46 -1.41
N LYS A 571 -4.52 -25.41 -1.71
CA LYS A 571 -5.84 -25.17 -2.34
C LYS A 571 -6.68 -24.16 -1.53
N ARG A 572 -7.26 -23.15 -2.20
CA ARG A 572 -8.22 -22.21 -1.59
C ARG A 572 -9.60 -22.85 -1.51
N LYS A 573 -10.24 -22.87 -0.33
CA LYS A 573 -11.62 -23.38 -0.17
C LYS A 573 -12.60 -22.58 -1.04
N LYS A 574 -13.51 -23.30 -1.69
CA LYS A 574 -14.57 -22.81 -2.59
C LYS A 574 -15.67 -22.18 -1.73
N LYS A 575 -16.20 -21.00 -2.09
CA LYS A 575 -17.42 -20.49 -1.46
C LYS A 575 -18.60 -21.40 -1.83
N GLU A 576 -19.45 -21.68 -0.84
CA GLU A 576 -20.73 -22.35 -1.06
C GLU A 576 -21.62 -21.52 -2.00
N LYS A 577 -22.54 -22.21 -2.68
CA LYS A 577 -23.52 -21.59 -3.60
C LYS A 577 -24.89 -21.71 -2.98
N ASP A 578 -25.72 -20.70 -3.22
CA ASP A 578 -27.14 -20.71 -2.86
C ASP A 578 -27.84 -21.97 -3.40
N PRO A 579 -28.43 -22.84 -2.55
CA PRO A 579 -29.10 -24.06 -2.96
C PRO A 579 -30.27 -23.84 -3.93
N ASN A 580 -30.89 -22.65 -3.91
CA ASN A 580 -32.05 -22.33 -4.73
C ASN A 580 -31.68 -21.73 -6.10
N ALA A 581 -30.40 -21.44 -6.35
CA ALA A 581 -29.96 -20.87 -7.61
C ALA A 581 -30.12 -21.89 -8.77
N PRO A 582 -30.83 -21.53 -9.88
CA PRO A 582 -31.01 -22.43 -11.01
C PRO A 582 -29.71 -23.01 -11.56
N LYS A 583 -29.71 -24.33 -11.84
CA LYS A 583 -28.56 -25.03 -12.46
C LYS A 583 -28.23 -24.39 -13.82
N ARG A 584 -26.96 -24.03 -14.03
CA ARG A 584 -26.47 -23.40 -15.26
C ARG A 584 -26.70 -24.29 -16.48
N ALA A 585 -27.07 -23.69 -17.61
CA ALA A 585 -27.20 -24.40 -18.87
C ALA A 585 -25.89 -25.08 -19.31
N LEU A 586 -26.00 -26.28 -19.87
CA LEU A 586 -24.88 -27.03 -20.45
C LEU A 586 -24.61 -26.57 -21.90
N SER A 587 -23.35 -26.32 -22.22
CA SER A 587 -22.92 -26.06 -23.61
C SER A 587 -22.94 -27.33 -24.46
N ALA A 588 -22.96 -27.18 -25.78
CA ALA A 588 -22.98 -28.30 -26.73
C ALA A 588 -21.84 -29.30 -26.48
N PHE A 589 -20.62 -28.80 -26.26
CA PHE A 589 -19.45 -29.61 -25.89
C PHE A 589 -19.63 -30.34 -24.56
N MET A 590 -20.22 -29.71 -23.53
CA MET A 590 -20.46 -30.39 -22.24
C MET A 590 -21.52 -31.50 -22.38
N ARG A 591 -22.54 -31.32 -23.23
CA ARG A 591 -23.52 -32.38 -23.52
C ARG A 591 -22.89 -33.56 -24.26
N PHE A 592 -22.10 -33.28 -25.30
CA PHE A 592 -21.30 -34.29 -26.02
C PHE A 592 -20.33 -35.04 -25.09
N SER A 593 -19.59 -34.30 -24.26
CA SER A 593 -18.64 -34.87 -23.30
C SER A 593 -19.32 -35.81 -22.30
N LEU A 594 -20.51 -35.48 -21.79
CA LEU A 594 -21.29 -36.36 -20.91
C LEU A 594 -21.75 -37.64 -21.63
N GLU A 595 -22.18 -37.55 -22.89
CA GLU A 595 -22.66 -38.70 -23.64
C GLU A 595 -21.52 -39.65 -24.06
N GLU A 596 -20.41 -39.09 -24.55
CA GLU A 596 -19.23 -39.88 -24.91
C GLU A 596 -18.51 -40.45 -23.69
N ARG A 597 -18.47 -39.76 -22.54
CA ARG A 597 -17.95 -40.33 -21.28
C ARG A 597 -18.75 -41.55 -20.83
N LYS A 598 -20.07 -41.56 -21.04
CA LYS A 598 -20.89 -42.76 -20.78
C LYS A 598 -20.59 -43.91 -21.75
N LYS A 599 -20.24 -43.62 -23.01
CA LYS A 599 -19.79 -44.63 -23.98
C LYS A 599 -18.38 -45.16 -23.65
N MET A 600 -17.45 -44.30 -23.26
CA MET A 600 -16.09 -44.69 -22.86
C MET A 600 -16.07 -45.50 -21.55
N LYS A 601 -16.89 -45.13 -20.53
CA LYS A 601 -17.07 -45.95 -19.31
C LYS A 601 -17.69 -47.33 -19.59
N ALA A 602 -18.35 -47.53 -20.74
CA ALA A 602 -18.93 -48.80 -21.14
C ALA A 602 -17.97 -49.70 -21.95
N ASP A 603 -16.78 -49.21 -22.32
CA ASP A 603 -15.73 -49.99 -22.98
C ASP A 603 -14.62 -50.34 -21.95
N PRO A 604 -14.45 -51.63 -21.59
CA PRO A 604 -13.44 -52.05 -20.62
C PRO A 604 -12.00 -51.66 -20.98
N SER A 605 -11.71 -51.39 -22.26
CA SER A 605 -10.37 -51.00 -22.73
C SER A 605 -10.09 -49.50 -22.57
N GLN A 606 -11.09 -48.66 -22.29
CA GLN A 606 -10.94 -47.21 -22.13
C GLN A 606 -11.25 -46.72 -20.70
N ALA A 607 -11.91 -47.54 -19.88
CA ALA A 607 -12.27 -47.21 -18.49
C ALA A 607 -11.07 -46.89 -17.58
N ALA A 608 -9.86 -47.33 -17.92
CA ALA A 608 -8.62 -47.10 -17.16
C ALA A 608 -7.87 -45.78 -17.50
N GLN A 609 -8.37 -44.96 -18.44
CA GLN A 609 -7.74 -43.67 -18.75
C GLN A 609 -8.04 -42.62 -17.68
N THR A 610 -7.06 -41.76 -17.37
CA THR A 610 -7.26 -40.71 -16.37
C THR A 610 -8.23 -39.63 -16.86
N PHE A 611 -8.90 -38.96 -15.93
CA PHE A 611 -9.89 -37.91 -16.24
C PHE A 611 -9.34 -36.78 -17.14
N GLY A 612 -8.04 -36.49 -17.04
CA GLY A 612 -7.34 -35.50 -17.87
C GLY A 612 -7.15 -35.95 -19.32
N GLU A 613 -6.74 -37.20 -19.54
CA GLU A 613 -6.57 -37.80 -20.88
C GLU A 613 -7.91 -37.92 -21.61
N VAL A 614 -8.94 -38.43 -20.91
CA VAL A 614 -10.32 -38.47 -21.41
C VAL A 614 -10.80 -37.05 -21.75
N GLY A 615 -10.41 -36.03 -20.97
CA GLY A 615 -10.67 -34.62 -21.26
C GLY A 615 -10.03 -34.14 -22.58
N LYS A 616 -8.74 -34.44 -22.79
CA LYS A 616 -8.00 -34.10 -24.03
C LYS A 616 -8.60 -34.80 -25.26
N ASN A 617 -8.79 -36.12 -25.19
CA ASN A 617 -9.35 -36.95 -26.26
C ASN A 617 -10.73 -36.44 -26.72
N LEU A 618 -11.60 -36.06 -25.78
CA LEU A 618 -12.92 -35.50 -26.11
C LEU A 618 -12.83 -34.10 -26.72
N GLY A 619 -11.87 -33.27 -26.30
CA GLY A 619 -11.61 -31.96 -26.89
C GLY A 619 -11.19 -32.06 -28.37
N GLU A 620 -10.30 -32.99 -28.70
CA GLU A 620 -9.88 -33.25 -30.08
C GLU A 620 -11.01 -33.87 -30.93
N ARG A 621 -11.74 -34.85 -30.39
CA ARG A 621 -12.91 -35.44 -31.07
C ARG A 621 -13.98 -34.39 -31.36
N TRP A 622 -14.22 -33.44 -30.44
CA TRP A 622 -15.11 -32.31 -30.69
C TRP A 622 -14.55 -31.34 -31.73
N ARG A 623 -13.25 -31.02 -31.73
CA ARG A 623 -12.65 -30.17 -32.78
C ARG A 623 -12.87 -30.79 -34.16
N ASN A 624 -12.58 -32.08 -34.31
CA ASN A 624 -12.58 -32.79 -35.60
C ASN A 624 -13.96 -33.18 -36.16
N MET A 625 -15.04 -33.19 -35.36
CA MET A 625 -16.40 -33.43 -35.88
C MET A 625 -16.89 -32.34 -36.85
N SER A 626 -17.69 -32.74 -37.83
CA SER A 626 -18.36 -31.83 -38.77
C SER A 626 -19.47 -30.99 -38.12
N SER A 627 -19.91 -29.94 -38.80
CA SER A 627 -21.08 -29.15 -38.39
C SER A 627 -22.37 -29.99 -38.32
N SER A 628 -22.51 -31.01 -39.18
CA SER A 628 -23.68 -31.91 -39.16
C SER A 628 -23.73 -32.81 -37.92
N GLU A 629 -22.57 -33.18 -37.36
CA GLU A 629 -22.48 -33.99 -36.14
C GLU A 629 -22.62 -33.13 -34.88
N LYS A 630 -22.22 -31.84 -34.94
CA LYS A 630 -22.36 -30.85 -33.87
C LYS A 630 -23.79 -30.33 -33.73
N ALA A 631 -24.53 -30.21 -34.84
CA ALA A 631 -25.90 -29.69 -34.89
C ALA A 631 -26.88 -30.22 -33.82
N PRO A 632 -27.01 -31.53 -33.54
CA PRO A 632 -27.90 -32.02 -32.48
C PRO A 632 -27.50 -31.56 -31.07
N PHE A 633 -26.19 -31.49 -30.77
CA PHE A 633 -25.69 -31.01 -29.48
C PHE A 633 -25.88 -29.49 -29.33
N GLU A 634 -25.72 -28.73 -30.41
CA GLU A 634 -25.96 -27.28 -30.44
C GLU A 634 -27.45 -26.93 -30.29
N ALA A 635 -28.34 -27.68 -30.95
CA ALA A 635 -29.78 -27.56 -30.76
C ALA A 635 -30.19 -27.85 -29.31
N ALA A 636 -29.69 -28.96 -28.74
CA ALA A 636 -29.97 -29.31 -27.35
C ALA A 636 -29.39 -28.31 -26.33
N ALA A 637 -28.26 -27.66 -26.64
CA ALA A 637 -27.68 -26.59 -25.83
C ALA A 637 -28.49 -25.29 -25.90
N LYS A 638 -29.06 -24.93 -27.06
CA LYS A 638 -29.99 -23.78 -27.18
C LYS A 638 -31.23 -23.97 -26.32
N VAL A 639 -31.85 -25.16 -26.35
CA VAL A 639 -33.02 -25.50 -25.53
C VAL A 639 -32.71 -25.40 -24.02
N ASP A 640 -31.57 -25.93 -23.56
CA ASP A 640 -31.20 -25.83 -22.13
C ASP A 640 -30.78 -24.39 -21.73
N GLN A 641 -30.24 -23.60 -22.66
CA GLN A 641 -30.01 -22.16 -22.46
C GLN A 641 -31.33 -21.37 -22.29
N GLU A 642 -32.36 -21.69 -23.07
CA GLU A 642 -33.70 -21.10 -22.94
C GLU A 642 -34.39 -21.52 -21.63
N ARG A 643 -34.29 -22.81 -21.26
CA ARG A 643 -34.71 -23.31 -19.94
C ARG A 643 -34.05 -22.53 -18.81
N TYR A 644 -32.72 -22.36 -18.85
CA TYR A 644 -31.99 -21.61 -17.83
C TYR A 644 -32.36 -20.12 -17.80
N LYS A 645 -32.53 -19.47 -18.97
CA LYS A 645 -33.04 -18.09 -19.05
C LYS A 645 -34.41 -17.96 -18.37
N LYS A 646 -35.34 -18.88 -18.64
CA LYS A 646 -36.69 -18.90 -18.03
C LYS A 646 -36.65 -19.18 -16.52
N ALA A 647 -35.83 -20.13 -16.08
CA ALA A 647 -35.64 -20.44 -14.66
C ALA A 647 -35.00 -19.27 -13.88
N MET A 648 -33.99 -18.61 -14.45
CA MET A 648 -33.36 -17.42 -13.88
C MET A 648 -34.30 -16.21 -13.81
N ALA A 649 -35.26 -16.09 -14.74
CA ALA A 649 -36.32 -15.07 -14.66
C ALA A 649 -37.28 -15.36 -13.49
N GLY A 650 -37.71 -16.62 -13.32
CA GLY A 650 -38.54 -17.05 -12.18
C GLY A 650 -37.84 -16.88 -10.83
N TYR A 651 -36.54 -17.17 -10.77
CA TYR A 651 -35.69 -16.95 -9.60
C TYR A 651 -35.61 -15.46 -9.23
N LYS A 652 -35.29 -14.59 -10.21
CA LYS A 652 -35.21 -13.13 -10.01
C LYS A 652 -36.56 -12.47 -9.68
N SER A 653 -37.68 -13.13 -9.94
CA SER A 653 -39.03 -12.66 -9.59
C SER A 653 -39.60 -13.33 -8.33
N GLY A 654 -38.81 -14.16 -7.63
CA GLY A 654 -39.18 -14.72 -6.31
C GLY A 654 -40.29 -15.78 -6.34
N GLN A 655 -40.53 -16.44 -7.48
CA GLN A 655 -41.62 -17.41 -7.65
C GLN A 655 -41.15 -18.86 -7.86
N ALA A 656 -39.91 -19.19 -7.51
CA ALA A 656 -39.37 -20.55 -7.63
C ALA A 656 -39.55 -21.35 -6.32
N GLY A 657 -40.26 -22.49 -6.40
CA GLY A 657 -40.25 -23.53 -5.37
C GLY A 657 -39.00 -24.43 -5.45
N PRO A 658 -38.83 -25.39 -4.51
CA PRO A 658 -37.66 -26.26 -4.47
C PRO A 658 -37.53 -27.11 -5.74
N ALA A 659 -36.30 -27.27 -6.23
CA ALA A 659 -35.97 -28.11 -7.38
C ALA A 659 -35.79 -29.58 -6.95
N GLU A 660 -36.16 -30.51 -7.83
CA GLU A 660 -36.00 -31.96 -7.57
C GLU A 660 -34.54 -32.39 -7.42
N PRO A 661 -34.28 -33.49 -6.67
CA PRO A 661 -32.96 -34.10 -6.58
C PRO A 661 -32.38 -34.47 -7.94
N TYR A 662 -31.07 -34.70 -7.96
CA TYR A 662 -30.38 -35.18 -9.14
C TYR A 662 -29.54 -36.37 -8.72
N ASP A 663 -29.77 -37.50 -9.38
CA ASP A 663 -28.94 -38.69 -9.31
C ASP A 663 -27.57 -38.34 -9.92
N ASP A 664 -26.53 -38.31 -9.08
CA ASP A 664 -25.16 -38.00 -9.48
C ASP A 664 -24.35 -39.30 -9.42
N GLY A 665 -24.15 -39.92 -10.58
CA GLY A 665 -23.50 -41.23 -10.74
C GLY A 665 -21.98 -41.18 -10.58
N GLU A 666 -21.52 -40.61 -9.46
CA GLU A 666 -20.16 -40.71 -8.94
C GLU A 666 -20.18 -41.71 -7.78
N ASP A 667 -20.11 -43.01 -8.10
CA ASP A 667 -19.84 -44.06 -7.11
C ASP A 667 -18.51 -43.76 -6.40
N GLU A 668 -18.51 -43.77 -5.06
CA GLU A 668 -17.28 -43.59 -4.28
C GLU A 668 -16.39 -44.84 -4.42
N ALA A 669 -15.31 -44.72 -5.19
CA ALA A 669 -14.17 -45.62 -5.14
C ALA A 669 -13.16 -45.06 -4.11
N SER A 670 -13.26 -45.56 -2.88
CA SER A 670 -12.27 -45.34 -1.82
C SER A 670 -11.18 -46.41 -1.90
N ASP A 671 -10.04 -46.07 -2.47
CA ASP A 671 -8.83 -46.90 -2.39
C ASP A 671 -7.91 -46.34 -1.29
N ASP A 672 -7.96 -46.98 -0.11
CA ASP A 672 -6.86 -47.00 0.86
C ASP A 672 -5.94 -48.19 0.50
N GLU A 673 -4.79 -47.93 -0.14
CA GLU A 673 -3.55 -48.74 -0.05
C GLU A 673 -2.33 -47.96 -0.58
#